data_AF-A0A7Y5HDQ2-F1
#
_entry.id   AF-A0A7Y5HDQ2-F1
#
_cell.length_a   1.000
_cell.length_b   1.000
_cell.length_c   1.000
_cell.angle_alpha   90.00
_cell.angle_beta   90.00
_cell.angle_gamma   90.00
#
_symmetry.space_group_name_H-M   'P 1'
#
loop_
_entity.id
_entity.type
_entity.pdbx_description
1 polymer ?
#
loop_
_entity_poly.entity_id
_entity_poly.type
_entity_poly.pdbx_seq_one_letter_code
_entity_poly.pdbx_strand_id
1 'polypeptide(L)'
;GTGGIHGLLRAGCGTAACHLHGLGGFSAGPDAEEAFRSAVAHVFARDPEASPLLRFATDRRAGGWAGGVDGRHHAGGAVFRDPLRDPDYRALRDWIATGTPGPGIDVGDKPRDMAVSADGRTLYVANTGSLDVSVVDLRSMREVRRIFTRSPVNDIAWSGDRLVFATLGVGSGHPKARHPGRESLDPAGAETEFTLFRDPATGRPLPLEEQAPLGPYDDVDGTAQEKFRDITNDIVLLDPSVDDVASYRESPLWVRYTSDTFESLPGDKKGDVPPALMKVVGAFPEQIAVDGDRLYVSMSGTFQVQEWTRDGHRLLPGRVFPTGFKPAGIAVAGRTLVVANHLAESVTFIDLETGGTSDLLLSRLPEPFPSTDFERGEFFVQTSIFSVDQDQSCVHCHFRDASDGKKWSVSQVMGQSRSGEERTGGSREVPDMRGLFHDVPFFLEGTLSMDEPLTMIMEQNPLVDFQGVTPTGDYRGIVATPEEERLYARSADAIVLATGRWASGDVRLADLMKRRELHFARISGQYWGRPATLRDCQKFVGAYQGAEPRLLANPEDPDDPEVRVGKRIFEDARTGCAQCHPAPGFTDKRHPHNGNRSFPPLVSAAPRDNVHTLVSADRLDAINGYVRAWDPDDAGRVEEHEGFFVAPSLRGLWARPPRFLHHGRAVSLREVVCTPGHAALRPRRDGTYEEGLNERDGIPDTHGVTSHLTVWEIECLLRFLRSIE
;
A
#
# COMPACT_ATOMS: atom_id res chain seq x y z
N GLY A 1 -5.91 8.45 -39.24
CA GLY A 1 -6.31 8.40 -40.67
C GLY A 1 -7.37 9.46 -40.94
N THR A 2 -7.77 9.67 -42.20
CA THR A 2 -8.69 10.75 -42.63
C THR A 2 -10.13 10.67 -42.10
N GLY A 3 -10.51 9.60 -41.40
CA GLY A 3 -11.81 9.44 -40.72
C GLY A 3 -11.76 9.50 -39.18
N GLY A 4 -10.72 10.10 -38.59
CA GLY A 4 -10.67 10.37 -37.15
C GLY A 4 -11.11 11.79 -36.79
N ILE A 5 -11.25 12.10 -35.50
CA ILE A 5 -11.70 13.41 -34.96
C ILE A 5 -10.97 14.60 -35.60
N HIS A 6 -9.64 14.51 -35.80
CA HIS A 6 -8.86 15.54 -36.50
C HIS A 6 -9.35 15.82 -37.92
N GLY A 7 -9.73 14.79 -38.67
CA GLY A 7 -10.28 14.92 -40.02
C GLY A 7 -11.63 15.63 -40.03
N LEU A 8 -12.51 15.30 -39.07
CA LEU A 8 -13.82 15.94 -38.91
C LEU A 8 -13.65 17.45 -38.59
N LEU A 9 -12.82 17.77 -37.60
CA LEU A 9 -12.55 19.16 -37.20
C LEU A 9 -11.92 19.98 -38.34
N ARG A 10 -11.01 19.38 -39.10
CA ARG A 10 -10.37 20.04 -40.25
C ARG A 10 -11.30 20.23 -41.45
N ALA A 11 -12.24 19.32 -41.68
CA ALA A 11 -13.23 19.43 -42.75
C ALA A 11 -14.28 20.52 -42.45
N GLY A 12 -14.76 20.59 -41.21
CA GLY A 12 -15.79 21.56 -40.80
C GLY A 12 -15.30 23.01 -40.72
N CYS A 13 -14.08 23.26 -40.23
CA CYS A 13 -13.61 24.62 -39.91
C CYS A 13 -13.22 25.50 -41.12
N GLY A 14 -13.15 24.95 -42.33
CA GLY A 14 -12.88 25.69 -43.57
C GLY A 14 -11.44 26.19 -43.74
N THR A 15 -11.07 26.54 -44.96
CA THR A 15 -9.69 26.89 -45.35
C THR A 15 -9.21 28.27 -44.89
N ALA A 16 -10.01 28.99 -44.10
CA ALA A 16 -9.83 30.41 -43.79
C ALA A 16 -9.18 30.64 -42.41
N ALA A 17 -7.96 30.14 -42.20
CA ALA A 17 -6.95 30.53 -41.20
C ALA A 17 -7.28 30.60 -39.68
N CYS A 18 -8.55 30.67 -39.24
CA CYS A 18 -8.91 31.11 -37.89
C CYS A 18 -8.61 30.13 -36.74
N HIS A 19 -8.27 28.88 -37.04
CA HIS A 19 -7.82 27.87 -36.07
C HIS A 19 -6.45 27.25 -36.44
N LEU A 20 -5.66 27.94 -37.28
CA LEU A 20 -4.28 27.54 -37.63
C LEU A 20 -3.23 28.04 -36.63
N HIS A 21 -3.60 29.01 -35.81
CA HIS A 21 -2.76 29.62 -34.78
C HIS A 21 -3.65 29.72 -33.54
N GLY A 22 -3.22 29.17 -32.39
CA GLY A 22 -4.05 28.92 -31.20
C GLY A 22 -4.62 30.17 -30.52
N LEU A 23 -5.63 30.79 -31.14
CA LEU A 23 -6.39 31.92 -30.61
C LEU A 23 -7.43 31.42 -29.60
N GLY A 24 -7.24 31.75 -28.33
CA GLY A 24 -8.17 31.36 -27.25
C GLY A 24 -8.09 29.88 -26.85
N GLY A 25 -6.97 29.20 -27.11
CA GLY A 25 -6.70 27.82 -26.64
C GLY A 25 -7.23 26.70 -27.54
N PHE A 26 -8.15 26.99 -28.46
CA PHE A 26 -8.64 26.01 -29.44
C PHE A 26 -7.82 26.02 -30.74
N SER A 27 -7.33 24.86 -31.16
CA SER A 27 -6.56 24.65 -32.39
C SER A 27 -7.13 23.48 -33.20
N ALA A 28 -7.22 23.66 -34.52
CA ALA A 28 -7.70 22.65 -35.47
C ALA A 28 -6.84 22.64 -36.75
N GLY A 29 -5.54 22.91 -36.57
CA GLY A 29 -4.57 23.10 -37.63
C GLY A 29 -4.20 21.84 -38.44
N PRO A 30 -3.26 21.97 -39.40
CA PRO A 30 -2.72 20.83 -40.14
C PRO A 30 -1.94 19.86 -39.27
N ASP A 31 -1.43 20.31 -38.11
CA ASP A 31 -0.86 19.45 -37.07
C ASP A 31 -1.98 18.62 -36.43
N ALA A 32 -1.88 17.30 -36.58
CA ALA A 32 -2.87 16.36 -36.08
C ALA A 32 -2.78 16.14 -34.56
N GLU A 33 -1.63 16.38 -33.97
CA GLU A 33 -1.37 16.13 -32.55
C GLU A 33 -1.77 17.36 -31.72
N GLU A 34 -1.38 18.56 -32.14
CA GLU A 34 -1.81 19.83 -31.53
C GLU A 34 -3.34 19.93 -31.52
N ALA A 35 -3.97 19.63 -32.67
CA ALA A 35 -5.43 19.67 -32.80
C ALA A 35 -6.13 18.57 -31.99
N PHE A 36 -5.55 17.38 -31.84
CA PHE A 36 -6.12 16.33 -30.99
C PHE A 36 -6.02 16.68 -29.50
N ARG A 37 -4.86 17.15 -29.04
CA ARG A 37 -4.67 17.63 -27.66
C ARG A 37 -5.64 18.77 -27.34
N SER A 38 -5.79 19.73 -28.26
CA SER A 38 -6.74 20.83 -28.12
C SER A 38 -8.18 20.35 -28.09
N ALA A 39 -8.58 19.39 -28.93
CA ALA A 39 -9.92 18.81 -28.90
C ALA A 39 -10.23 18.14 -27.54
N VAL A 40 -9.31 17.31 -27.02
CA VAL A 40 -9.46 16.63 -25.72
C VAL A 40 -9.58 17.64 -24.58
N ALA A 41 -8.77 18.70 -24.57
CA ALA A 41 -8.82 19.76 -23.55
C ALA A 41 -10.15 20.55 -23.51
N HIS A 42 -10.98 20.44 -24.56
CA HIS A 42 -12.27 21.14 -24.69
C HIS A 42 -13.47 20.18 -24.64
N VAL A 43 -13.29 18.96 -24.11
CA VAL A 43 -14.34 17.96 -23.94
C VAL A 43 -14.61 17.71 -22.46
N PHE A 44 -15.90 17.67 -22.11
CA PHE A 44 -16.40 17.10 -20.86
C PHE A 44 -16.90 15.69 -21.16
N ALA A 45 -16.15 14.68 -20.73
CA ALA A 45 -16.47 13.28 -21.03
C ALA A 45 -17.88 12.92 -20.53
N ARG A 46 -18.64 12.20 -21.36
CA ARG A 46 -20.06 11.84 -21.18
C ARG A 46 -21.06 13.01 -21.18
N ASP A 47 -20.61 14.27 -21.24
CA ASP A 47 -21.45 15.45 -21.41
C ASP A 47 -21.11 16.22 -22.71
N PRO A 48 -21.61 15.74 -23.86
CA PRO A 48 -21.40 16.42 -25.14
C PRO A 48 -22.04 17.81 -25.18
N GLU A 49 -23.20 18.00 -24.55
CA GLU A 49 -23.95 19.24 -24.70
C GLU A 49 -23.35 20.38 -23.85
N ALA A 50 -22.61 20.08 -22.77
CA ALA A 50 -21.79 21.06 -22.05
C ALA A 50 -20.38 21.23 -22.65
N SER A 51 -19.86 20.26 -23.41
CA SER A 51 -18.49 20.27 -23.97
C SER A 51 -18.21 21.51 -24.85
N PRO A 52 -17.23 22.36 -24.49
CA PRO A 52 -16.85 23.54 -25.28
C PRO A 52 -16.56 23.23 -26.76
N LEU A 53 -15.94 22.08 -27.06
CA LEU A 53 -15.61 21.64 -28.43
C LEU A 53 -16.83 21.64 -29.37
N LEU A 54 -17.94 21.03 -28.94
CA LEU A 54 -19.17 20.97 -29.74
C LEU A 54 -19.85 22.34 -29.83
N ARG A 55 -19.80 23.13 -28.76
CA ARG A 55 -20.38 24.48 -28.75
C ARG A 55 -19.65 25.43 -29.70
N PHE A 56 -18.32 25.41 -29.73
CA PHE A 56 -17.54 26.20 -30.70
C PHE A 56 -17.83 25.81 -32.16
N ALA A 57 -18.11 24.54 -32.43
CA ALA A 57 -18.42 24.04 -33.78
C ALA A 57 -19.90 24.22 -34.21
N THR A 58 -20.80 24.66 -33.34
CA THR A 58 -22.25 24.68 -33.63
C THR A 58 -22.79 26.09 -33.88
N ASP A 59 -23.67 26.27 -34.86
CA ASP A 59 -24.34 27.55 -35.14
C ASP A 59 -25.15 28.02 -33.92
N ARG A 60 -25.12 29.33 -33.62
CA ARG A 60 -25.93 29.94 -32.54
C ARG A 60 -27.43 29.62 -32.62
N ARG A 61 -27.98 29.43 -33.82
CA ARG A 61 -29.39 29.05 -34.03
C ARG A 61 -29.69 27.61 -33.59
N ALA A 62 -28.66 26.76 -33.52
CA ALA A 62 -28.72 25.39 -33.03
C ALA A 62 -28.14 25.25 -31.60
N GLY A 63 -27.96 26.35 -30.87
CA GLY A 63 -27.52 26.36 -29.46
C GLY A 63 -26.02 26.51 -29.23
N GLY A 64 -25.21 26.58 -30.30
CA GLY A 64 -23.76 26.75 -30.19
C GLY A 64 -23.28 28.20 -30.13
N TRP A 65 -21.99 28.39 -30.40
CA TRP A 65 -21.27 29.66 -30.32
C TRP A 65 -20.76 30.18 -31.68
N ALA A 66 -20.74 29.35 -32.73
CA ALA A 66 -20.27 29.74 -34.05
C ALA A 66 -21.13 30.87 -34.65
N GLY A 67 -20.46 31.90 -35.20
CA GLY A 67 -21.12 33.06 -35.82
C GLY A 67 -21.51 34.19 -34.86
N GLY A 68 -20.97 34.23 -33.63
CA GLY A 68 -21.20 35.32 -32.67
C GLY A 68 -20.29 36.55 -32.81
N VAL A 69 -19.21 36.45 -33.59
CA VAL A 69 -18.25 37.54 -33.87
C VAL A 69 -18.48 38.05 -35.30
N ASP A 70 -17.90 39.20 -35.68
CA ASP A 70 -18.08 39.76 -37.02
C ASP A 70 -17.78 38.72 -38.12
N GLY A 71 -18.58 38.73 -39.20
CA GLY A 71 -18.65 37.65 -40.19
C GLY A 71 -17.37 37.41 -41.02
N ARG A 72 -16.26 38.04 -40.64
CA ARG A 72 -14.93 37.92 -41.25
C ARG A 72 -14.17 36.69 -40.75
N HIS A 73 -14.51 36.18 -39.56
CA HIS A 73 -13.81 35.06 -38.91
C HIS A 73 -14.32 33.66 -39.28
N HIS A 74 -15.45 33.55 -39.99
CA HIS A 74 -16.00 32.27 -40.46
C HIS A 74 -16.47 32.39 -41.92
N ALA A 75 -15.58 32.76 -42.83
CA ALA A 75 -15.89 32.96 -44.25
C ALA A 75 -16.40 31.70 -44.97
N GLY A 76 -16.23 30.49 -44.39
CA GLY A 76 -16.83 29.23 -44.85
C GLY A 76 -18.26 28.96 -44.34
N GLY A 77 -18.76 29.75 -43.39
CA GLY A 77 -20.03 29.54 -42.69
C GLY A 77 -19.89 28.84 -41.34
N ALA A 78 -20.99 28.81 -40.57
CA ALA A 78 -21.04 28.10 -39.28
C ALA A 78 -20.89 26.59 -39.46
N VAL A 79 -20.10 25.97 -38.57
CA VAL A 79 -19.49 24.65 -38.76
C VAL A 79 -20.51 23.50 -38.72
N PHE A 80 -21.55 23.58 -37.87
CA PHE A 80 -22.73 22.71 -37.95
C PHE A 80 -24.03 23.52 -37.86
N ARG A 81 -24.80 23.56 -38.96
CA ARG A 81 -26.05 24.33 -39.08
C ARG A 81 -27.33 23.53 -38.74
N ASP A 82 -27.29 22.22 -38.94
CA ASP A 82 -28.36 21.27 -38.57
C ASP A 82 -27.72 20.06 -37.88
N PRO A 83 -27.25 20.21 -36.62
CA PRO A 83 -26.31 19.26 -36.00
C PRO A 83 -26.88 17.84 -35.87
N LEU A 84 -28.18 17.71 -35.63
CA LEU A 84 -28.83 16.41 -35.47
C LEU A 84 -28.99 15.63 -36.80
N ARG A 85 -28.90 16.31 -37.95
CA ARG A 85 -28.87 15.66 -39.27
C ARG A 85 -27.46 15.45 -39.80
N ASP A 86 -26.49 16.20 -39.32
CA ASP A 86 -25.09 16.06 -39.72
C ASP A 86 -24.47 14.74 -39.19
N PRO A 87 -23.80 13.93 -40.02
CA PRO A 87 -23.18 12.68 -39.58
C PRO A 87 -21.89 12.90 -38.76
N ASP A 88 -21.14 13.96 -39.04
CA ASP A 88 -19.84 14.25 -38.42
C ASP A 88 -20.04 14.85 -37.03
N TYR A 89 -21.05 15.72 -36.88
CA TYR A 89 -21.50 16.17 -35.55
C TYR A 89 -21.91 14.98 -34.67
N ARG A 90 -22.71 14.05 -35.22
CA ARG A 90 -23.16 12.85 -34.48
C ARG A 90 -21.99 11.97 -34.08
N ALA A 91 -21.03 11.69 -34.98
CA ALA A 91 -19.84 10.91 -34.64
C ALA A 91 -19.00 11.56 -33.52
N LEU A 92 -18.79 12.89 -33.58
CA LEU A 92 -18.06 13.62 -32.53
C LEU A 92 -18.81 13.63 -31.20
N ARG A 93 -20.12 13.88 -31.25
CA ARG A 93 -21.00 13.89 -30.07
C ARG A 93 -21.10 12.53 -29.41
N ASP A 94 -21.21 11.47 -30.21
CA ASP A 94 -21.34 10.11 -29.71
C ASP A 94 -20.02 9.62 -29.09
N TRP A 95 -18.85 9.99 -29.63
CA TRP A 95 -17.55 9.75 -28.97
C TRP A 95 -17.43 10.43 -27.60
N ILE A 96 -17.92 11.68 -27.48
CA ILE A 96 -17.95 12.37 -26.19
C ILE A 96 -18.95 11.70 -25.24
N ALA A 97 -20.14 11.35 -25.75
CA ALA A 97 -21.23 10.76 -24.97
C ALA A 97 -20.90 9.37 -24.43
N THR A 98 -20.24 8.51 -25.23
CA THR A 98 -19.76 7.21 -24.73
C THR A 98 -18.66 7.36 -23.69
N GLY A 99 -17.95 8.51 -23.69
CA GLY A 99 -16.78 8.73 -22.84
C GLY A 99 -15.73 7.64 -23.01
N THR A 100 -15.67 7.01 -24.19
CA THR A 100 -14.78 5.87 -24.43
C THR A 100 -13.35 6.38 -24.32
N PRO A 101 -12.54 5.87 -23.37
CA PRO A 101 -11.14 6.24 -23.31
C PRO A 101 -10.47 5.91 -24.64
N GLY A 102 -9.35 6.59 -24.94
CA GLY A 102 -8.45 6.11 -25.99
C GLY A 102 -8.01 4.66 -25.72
N PRO A 103 -7.27 4.02 -26.64
CA PRO A 103 -6.88 2.60 -26.54
C PRO A 103 -6.01 2.24 -25.33
N GLY A 104 -5.76 3.18 -24.40
CA GLY A 104 -4.81 3.06 -23.31
C GLY A 104 -3.37 3.18 -23.80
N ILE A 105 -2.46 3.28 -22.83
CA ILE A 105 -1.09 2.81 -23.01
C ILE A 105 -0.88 1.77 -21.92
N ASP A 106 -0.46 0.58 -22.31
CA ASP A 106 -0.09 -0.47 -21.36
C ASP A 106 1.09 -0.02 -20.50
N VAL A 107 0.92 -0.10 -19.18
CA VAL A 107 1.93 0.22 -18.16
C VAL A 107 2.00 -0.91 -17.12
N GLY A 108 2.64 -0.68 -15.97
CA GLY A 108 2.60 -1.57 -14.81
C GLY A 108 1.27 -1.54 -14.06
N ASP A 109 1.23 -2.20 -12.91
CA ASP A 109 0.01 -2.32 -12.11
C ASP A 109 -0.11 -1.18 -11.08
N LYS A 110 -1.35 -0.72 -10.87
CA LYS A 110 -1.70 0.48 -10.09
C LYS A 110 -0.87 1.71 -10.48
N PRO A 111 -1.02 2.24 -11.71
CA PRO A 111 -0.43 3.53 -12.06
C PRO A 111 -0.96 4.60 -11.09
N ARG A 112 -0.04 5.32 -10.45
CA ARG A 112 -0.33 6.32 -9.41
C ARG A 112 -0.04 7.74 -9.87
N ASP A 113 1.16 7.97 -10.40
CA ASP A 113 1.66 9.30 -10.80
C ASP A 113 2.50 9.22 -12.07
N MET A 114 2.77 10.35 -12.73
CA MET A 114 3.52 10.38 -13.98
C MET A 114 4.24 11.69 -14.30
N ALA A 115 5.41 11.58 -14.92
CA ALA A 115 6.19 12.70 -15.42
C ALA A 115 6.52 12.56 -16.91
N VAL A 116 6.32 13.64 -17.68
CA VAL A 116 6.75 13.71 -19.09
C VAL A 116 8.17 14.28 -19.17
N SER A 117 9.03 13.73 -20.03
CA SER A 117 10.38 14.26 -20.27
C SER A 117 10.35 15.66 -20.87
N ALA A 118 11.39 16.46 -20.62
CA ALA A 118 11.49 17.83 -21.12
C ALA A 118 11.43 17.96 -22.66
N ASP A 119 11.74 16.89 -23.41
CA ASP A 119 11.61 16.83 -24.87
C ASP A 119 10.20 16.41 -25.36
N GLY A 120 9.28 16.09 -24.44
CA GLY A 120 7.91 15.67 -24.71
C GLY A 120 7.76 14.26 -25.30
N ARG A 121 8.82 13.44 -25.35
CA ARG A 121 8.83 12.14 -26.05
C ARG A 121 8.64 10.92 -25.16
N THR A 122 8.96 11.05 -23.87
CA THR A 122 8.92 9.93 -22.92
C THR A 122 7.99 10.26 -21.77
N LEU A 123 7.12 9.32 -21.40
CA LEU A 123 6.30 9.39 -20.20
C LEU A 123 6.82 8.34 -19.20
N TYR A 124 7.05 8.76 -17.97
CA TYR A 124 7.41 7.90 -16.85
C TYR A 124 6.16 7.75 -15.98
N VAL A 125 5.73 6.52 -15.67
CA VAL A 125 4.51 6.25 -14.88
C VAL A 125 4.88 5.40 -13.67
N ALA A 126 4.64 5.91 -12.46
CA ALA A 126 4.83 5.19 -11.21
C ALA A 126 3.75 4.11 -11.04
N ASN A 127 4.15 2.85 -10.93
CA ASN A 127 3.23 1.72 -10.77
C ASN A 127 3.39 1.13 -9.37
N THR A 128 2.46 1.43 -8.46
CA THR A 128 2.60 1.03 -7.05
C THR A 128 2.32 -0.46 -6.82
N GLY A 129 1.68 -1.15 -7.76
CA GLY A 129 1.38 -2.59 -7.67
C GLY A 129 2.45 -3.50 -8.27
N SER A 130 3.12 -3.06 -9.34
CA SER A 130 4.28 -3.79 -9.91
C SER A 130 5.63 -3.37 -9.32
N LEU A 131 5.67 -2.33 -8.47
CA LEU A 131 6.88 -1.84 -7.79
C LEU A 131 7.98 -1.45 -8.79
N ASP A 132 7.54 -0.77 -9.86
CA ASP A 132 8.35 -0.30 -10.97
C ASP A 132 7.82 1.04 -11.52
N VAL A 133 8.62 1.67 -12.39
CA VAL A 133 8.22 2.83 -13.19
C VAL A 133 8.22 2.44 -14.66
N SER A 134 7.06 2.50 -15.32
CA SER A 134 6.95 2.28 -16.76
C SER A 134 7.58 3.44 -17.52
N VAL A 135 8.42 3.14 -18.51
CA VAL A 135 9.01 4.12 -19.42
C VAL A 135 8.33 3.96 -20.77
N VAL A 136 7.55 4.96 -21.17
CA VAL A 136 6.68 4.94 -22.35
C VAL A 136 7.21 5.89 -23.43
N ASP A 137 7.41 5.39 -24.64
CA ASP A 137 7.63 6.22 -25.82
C ASP A 137 6.28 6.75 -26.33
N LEU A 138 6.08 8.07 -26.25
CA LEU A 138 4.84 8.74 -26.61
C LEU A 138 4.60 8.85 -28.12
N ARG A 139 5.62 8.57 -28.95
CA ARG A 139 5.49 8.59 -30.42
C ARG A 139 4.87 7.28 -30.94
N SER A 140 5.21 6.17 -30.32
CA SER A 140 4.70 4.83 -30.61
C SER A 140 3.57 4.40 -29.68
N MET A 141 3.35 5.15 -28.60
CA MET A 141 2.34 4.91 -27.55
C MET A 141 2.53 3.53 -26.90
N ARG A 142 3.77 3.23 -26.48
CA ARG A 142 4.15 1.93 -25.92
C ARG A 142 5.14 2.08 -24.77
N GLU A 143 4.96 1.27 -23.73
CA GLU A 143 6.02 0.93 -22.78
C GLU A 143 7.21 0.31 -23.53
N VAL A 144 8.40 0.88 -23.35
CA VAL A 144 9.66 0.43 -23.96
C VAL A 144 10.61 -0.26 -22.98
N ARG A 145 10.51 0.06 -21.68
CA ARG A 145 11.22 -0.60 -20.56
C ARG A 145 10.61 -0.18 -19.22
N ARG A 146 11.18 -0.69 -18.12
CA ARG A 146 10.79 -0.36 -16.74
C ARG A 146 12.01 -0.03 -15.89
N ILE A 147 11.81 0.79 -14.86
CA ILE A 147 12.79 1.02 -13.80
C ILE A 147 12.30 0.30 -12.55
N PHE A 148 12.99 -0.75 -12.11
CA PHE A 148 12.62 -1.49 -10.90
C PHE A 148 12.96 -0.68 -9.65
N THR A 149 11.99 -0.50 -8.76
CA THR A 149 12.16 0.30 -7.54
C THR A 149 12.07 -0.51 -6.26
N ARG A 150 11.45 -1.71 -6.32
CA ARG A 150 11.12 -2.58 -5.17
C ARG A 150 10.28 -1.88 -4.08
N SER A 151 9.64 -0.77 -4.40
CA SER A 151 8.82 0.00 -3.45
C SER A 151 7.82 0.89 -4.17
N PRO A 152 6.61 1.14 -3.59
CA PRO A 152 5.67 2.09 -4.14
C PRO A 152 6.34 3.46 -4.35
N VAL A 153 6.24 3.99 -5.57
CA VAL A 153 6.62 5.37 -5.88
C VAL A 153 5.36 6.22 -5.78
N ASN A 154 5.38 7.19 -4.86
CA ASN A 154 4.24 8.06 -4.58
C ASN A 154 4.15 9.25 -5.54
N ASP A 155 5.29 9.77 -6.00
CA ASP A 155 5.40 10.88 -6.93
C ASP A 155 6.72 10.77 -7.74
N ILE A 156 6.70 11.29 -8.96
CA ILE A 156 7.84 11.41 -9.86
C ILE A 156 7.95 12.88 -10.32
N ALA A 157 9.04 13.55 -9.98
CA ALA A 157 9.35 14.90 -10.45
C ALA A 157 10.65 14.95 -11.27
N TRP A 158 10.80 15.99 -12.10
CA TRP A 158 12.08 16.32 -12.74
C TRP A 158 12.81 17.39 -11.93
N SER A 159 14.11 17.17 -11.69
CA SER A 159 15.01 18.20 -11.14
C SER A 159 16.21 18.34 -12.08
N GLY A 160 16.15 19.33 -12.97
CA GLY A 160 17.09 19.49 -14.08
C GLY A 160 17.00 18.32 -15.07
N ASP A 161 18.10 17.60 -15.25
CA ASP A 161 18.27 16.43 -16.13
C ASP A 161 18.13 15.08 -15.40
N ARG A 162 17.54 15.09 -14.20
CA ARG A 162 17.34 13.91 -13.34
C ARG A 162 15.87 13.75 -12.95
N LEU A 163 15.45 12.50 -12.77
CA LEU A 163 14.19 12.16 -12.10
C LEU A 163 14.41 12.12 -10.59
N VAL A 164 13.36 12.46 -9.84
CA VAL A 164 13.29 12.36 -8.38
C VAL A 164 12.05 11.53 -8.03
N PHE A 165 12.21 10.49 -7.22
CA PHE A 165 11.12 9.66 -6.72
C PHE A 165 10.94 9.85 -5.22
N ALA A 166 9.69 10.00 -4.77
CA ALA A 166 9.26 9.90 -3.38
C ALA A 166 8.71 8.47 -3.13
N THR A 167 9.23 7.73 -2.14
CA THR A 167 8.95 6.29 -2.04
C THR A 167 9.08 5.71 -0.61
N LEU A 168 8.35 4.62 -0.33
CA LEU A 168 8.17 4.00 1.00
C LEU A 168 9.25 2.94 1.35
N GLY A 169 10.51 3.21 1.03
CA GLY A 169 11.64 2.36 1.43
C GLY A 169 11.75 1.02 0.69
N VAL A 170 12.97 0.52 0.47
CA VAL A 170 13.19 -0.84 -0.08
C VAL A 170 13.34 -1.93 0.99
N GLY A 171 13.50 -1.54 2.26
CA GLY A 171 13.46 -2.44 3.39
C GLY A 171 12.12 -3.18 3.53
N SER A 172 12.20 -4.40 4.07
CA SER A 172 11.05 -5.33 4.19
C SER A 172 11.24 -6.40 5.28
N GLY A 173 12.30 -6.30 6.12
CA GLY A 173 12.67 -7.30 7.12
C GLY A 173 13.15 -8.63 6.54
N HIS A 174 13.47 -8.66 5.25
CA HIS A 174 13.65 -9.89 4.47
C HIS A 174 15.13 -10.26 4.33
N PRO A 175 15.52 -11.51 4.65
CA PRO A 175 16.89 -11.94 4.43
C PRO A 175 17.35 -11.73 3.00
N LYS A 176 18.49 -11.04 2.87
CA LYS A 176 19.17 -10.80 1.58
C LYS A 176 19.67 -12.10 0.94
N ALA A 177 19.82 -13.19 1.70
CA ALA A 177 20.10 -14.55 1.24
C ALA A 177 19.70 -15.61 2.30
N ARG A 178 19.47 -16.86 1.88
CA ARG A 178 19.20 -17.99 2.79
C ARG A 178 20.39 -18.33 3.70
N HIS A 179 20.13 -18.75 4.93
CA HIS A 179 21.18 -19.17 5.87
C HIS A 179 21.45 -20.69 5.80
N PRO A 180 22.60 -21.14 5.25
CA PRO A 180 22.84 -22.55 4.90
C PRO A 180 22.95 -23.52 6.09
N GLY A 181 23.05 -23.02 7.32
CA GLY A 181 23.14 -23.85 8.53
C GLY A 181 21.83 -24.04 9.29
N ARG A 182 20.81 -23.19 9.06
CA ARG A 182 19.54 -23.17 9.83
C ARG A 182 18.40 -23.94 9.16
N GLU A 183 18.55 -24.29 7.89
CA GLU A 183 17.51 -24.93 7.07
C GLU A 183 17.39 -26.47 7.27
N SER A 184 17.69 -26.99 8.47
CA SER A 184 17.86 -28.43 8.71
C SER A 184 16.63 -29.10 9.33
N LEU A 185 16.26 -30.28 8.83
CA LEU A 185 15.28 -31.19 9.46
C LEU A 185 15.91 -32.17 10.47
N ASP A 186 17.24 -32.18 10.63
CA ASP A 186 17.94 -33.00 11.62
C ASP A 186 17.79 -32.38 13.03
N PRO A 187 17.11 -33.04 14.00
CA PRO A 187 16.99 -32.54 15.37
C PRO A 187 18.35 -32.29 16.06
N ALA A 188 19.39 -33.04 15.67
CA ALA A 188 20.72 -32.97 16.25
C ALA A 188 21.61 -31.86 15.65
N GLY A 189 21.19 -31.24 14.53
CA GLY A 189 21.94 -30.17 13.87
C GLY A 189 22.08 -28.93 14.75
N ALA A 190 23.30 -28.45 14.99
CA ALA A 190 23.59 -27.42 16.01
C ALA A 190 22.82 -26.09 15.87
N GLU A 191 22.35 -25.76 14.66
CA GLU A 191 21.57 -24.56 14.35
C GLU A 191 20.10 -24.87 13.95
N THR A 192 19.62 -26.11 14.08
CA THR A 192 18.22 -26.46 13.79
C THR A 192 17.27 -25.76 14.76
N GLU A 193 16.20 -25.17 14.22
CA GLU A 193 15.09 -24.56 14.94
C GLU A 193 13.85 -25.48 14.94
N PHE A 194 13.00 -25.31 15.94
CA PHE A 194 11.88 -26.19 16.28
C PHE A 194 10.55 -25.43 16.35
N THR A 195 9.43 -26.15 16.30
CA THR A 195 8.09 -25.59 16.53
C THR A 195 8.00 -24.85 17.87
N LEU A 196 7.04 -23.95 18.00
CA LEU A 196 6.75 -23.23 19.25
C LEU A 196 5.32 -23.51 19.74
N PHE A 197 4.99 -24.79 19.93
CA PHE A 197 3.76 -25.17 20.63
C PHE A 197 3.83 -24.71 22.09
N ARG A 198 2.67 -24.34 22.65
CA ARG A 198 2.53 -23.83 24.02
C ARG A 198 1.38 -24.53 24.74
N ASP A 199 1.52 -24.66 26.05
CA ASP A 199 0.47 -25.18 26.95
C ASP A 199 -0.80 -24.28 26.87
N PRO A 200 -1.98 -24.81 26.50
CA PRO A 200 -3.19 -24.01 26.29
C PRO A 200 -3.80 -23.38 27.56
N ALA A 201 -3.34 -23.75 28.76
CA ALA A 201 -3.81 -23.23 30.05
C ALA A 201 -2.89 -22.14 30.63
N THR A 202 -1.62 -22.11 30.23
CA THR A 202 -0.59 -21.23 30.79
C THR A 202 0.10 -20.33 29.76
N GLY A 203 -0.03 -20.63 28.46
CA GLY A 203 0.62 -19.88 27.36
C GLY A 203 2.15 -20.07 27.27
N ARG A 204 2.72 -20.98 28.06
CA ARG A 204 4.18 -21.24 28.10
C ARG A 204 4.60 -22.22 27.00
N PRO A 205 5.78 -22.05 26.38
CA PRO A 205 6.31 -23.04 25.44
C PRO A 205 6.37 -24.43 26.05
N LEU A 206 6.00 -25.45 25.26
CA LEU A 206 6.19 -26.86 25.63
C LEU A 206 7.69 -27.23 25.62
N PRO A 207 8.10 -28.28 26.35
CA PRO A 207 9.47 -28.80 26.32
C PRO A 207 9.94 -29.14 24.90
N LEU A 208 11.26 -29.03 24.65
CA LEU A 208 11.82 -29.20 23.31
C LEU A 208 11.59 -30.61 22.74
N GLU A 209 11.50 -31.62 23.62
CA GLU A 209 11.14 -33.00 23.29
C GLU A 209 9.69 -33.19 22.80
N GLU A 210 8.83 -32.19 23.00
CA GLU A 210 7.45 -32.11 22.47
C GLU A 210 7.35 -31.21 21.23
N GLN A 211 8.47 -30.66 20.73
CA GLN A 211 8.55 -29.84 19.52
C GLN A 211 9.13 -30.64 18.33
N ALA A 212 8.75 -30.28 17.11
CA ALA A 212 9.30 -30.85 15.87
C ALA A 212 10.33 -29.91 15.21
N PRO A 213 11.35 -30.41 14.49
CA PRO A 213 12.22 -29.57 13.66
C PRO A 213 11.43 -28.87 12.54
N LEU A 214 11.60 -27.56 12.39
CA LEU A 214 10.91 -26.76 11.36
C LEU A 214 11.47 -26.94 9.95
N GLY A 215 12.71 -27.40 9.83
CA GLY A 215 13.36 -27.54 8.52
C GLY A 215 13.83 -26.20 7.93
N PRO A 216 13.59 -25.93 6.63
CA PRO A 216 14.05 -24.72 5.93
C PRO A 216 13.52 -23.37 6.42
N TYR A 217 13.99 -22.91 7.59
CA TYR A 217 13.67 -21.61 8.18
C TYR A 217 14.32 -20.44 7.42
N ASP A 218 13.56 -19.39 7.14
CA ASP A 218 14.12 -18.10 6.74
C ASP A 218 14.64 -17.39 8.00
N ASP A 219 15.96 -17.51 8.22
CA ASP A 219 16.69 -16.61 9.14
C ASP A 219 16.34 -15.17 8.75
N VAL A 220 15.86 -14.35 9.68
CA VAL A 220 15.69 -12.91 9.40
C VAL A 220 17.08 -12.34 9.11
N ASP A 221 17.24 -11.38 8.19
CA ASP A 221 18.47 -10.60 8.28
C ASP A 221 18.51 -9.95 9.66
N GLY A 222 19.66 -10.07 10.32
CA GLY A 222 19.70 -10.01 11.79
C GLY A 222 19.48 -8.63 12.43
N THR A 223 18.72 -7.75 11.79
CA THR A 223 17.86 -6.71 12.37
C THR A 223 16.66 -7.35 13.10
N ALA A 224 16.31 -8.60 12.73
CA ALA A 224 15.68 -9.63 13.56
C ALA A 224 14.36 -9.28 14.26
N GLN A 225 13.35 -8.88 13.47
CA GLN A 225 11.89 -8.89 13.79
C GLN A 225 11.38 -8.12 15.03
N GLU A 226 12.25 -7.64 15.92
CA GLU A 226 11.87 -6.60 16.85
C GLU A 226 11.71 -5.31 16.02
N LYS A 227 10.46 -4.93 15.70
CA LYS A 227 10.07 -3.60 15.19
C LYS A 227 10.25 -3.30 13.70
N PHE A 228 9.89 -4.21 12.78
CA PHE A 228 9.91 -3.95 11.33
C PHE A 228 11.11 -3.11 10.83
N ARG A 229 12.32 -3.27 11.42
CA ARG A 229 13.26 -2.14 11.58
C ARG A 229 13.66 -1.48 10.26
N ASP A 230 13.76 -2.26 9.19
CA ASP A 230 14.13 -1.80 7.85
C ASP A 230 13.08 -0.89 7.17
N ILE A 231 11.90 -0.67 7.79
CA ILE A 231 10.95 0.34 7.32
C ILE A 231 11.66 1.70 7.28
N THR A 232 11.64 2.29 6.10
CA THR A 232 12.45 3.43 5.71
C THR A 232 11.66 4.34 4.78
N ASN A 233 12.05 5.61 4.75
CA ASN A 233 11.40 6.64 3.97
C ASN A 233 12.41 7.24 3.00
N ASP A 234 12.18 7.06 1.69
CA ASP A 234 13.22 7.17 0.68
C ASP A 234 12.97 8.29 -0.34
N ILE A 235 14.05 8.97 -0.71
CA ILE A 235 14.11 9.89 -1.87
C ILE A 235 15.17 9.38 -2.84
N VAL A 236 14.79 9.10 -4.08
CA VAL A 236 15.74 8.62 -5.11
C VAL A 236 15.96 9.69 -6.16
N LEU A 237 17.21 10.12 -6.35
CA LEU A 237 17.63 10.94 -7.49
C LEU A 237 18.30 10.02 -8.52
N LEU A 238 17.82 10.01 -9.77
CA LEU A 238 18.34 9.12 -10.81
C LEU A 238 18.44 9.75 -12.20
N ASP A 239 19.46 9.32 -12.94
CA ASP A 239 19.54 9.43 -14.39
C ASP A 239 18.42 8.59 -14.99
N PRO A 240 17.62 9.13 -15.92
CA PRO A 240 16.49 8.39 -16.48
C PRO A 240 16.89 7.07 -17.13
N SER A 241 18.13 6.92 -17.62
CA SER A 241 18.61 5.71 -18.30
C SER A 241 18.78 4.47 -17.41
N VAL A 242 18.65 4.60 -16.10
CA VAL A 242 18.75 3.49 -15.14
C VAL A 242 17.52 2.57 -15.23
N ASP A 243 17.72 1.26 -15.10
CA ASP A 243 16.68 0.22 -15.09
C ASP A 243 16.40 -0.38 -13.70
N ASP A 244 17.26 -0.12 -12.70
CA ASP A 244 17.14 -0.66 -11.34
C ASP A 244 17.73 0.32 -10.30
N VAL A 245 16.93 0.67 -9.29
CA VAL A 245 17.31 1.49 -8.14
C VAL A 245 17.00 0.80 -6.79
N ALA A 246 16.76 -0.51 -6.77
CA ALA A 246 16.27 -1.30 -5.64
C ALA A 246 17.33 -1.65 -4.56
N SER A 247 18.25 -0.72 -4.24
CA SER A 247 19.23 -0.86 -3.15
C SER A 247 19.64 0.48 -2.55
N TYR A 248 20.18 0.49 -1.33
CA TYR A 248 20.84 1.68 -0.77
C TYR A 248 22.24 1.82 -1.38
N ARG A 249 22.38 2.76 -2.31
CA ARG A 249 23.63 2.97 -3.04
C ARG A 249 23.79 4.44 -3.43
N GLU A 250 25.05 4.87 -3.47
CA GLU A 250 25.47 6.08 -4.16
C GLU A 250 26.18 5.73 -5.48
N SER A 251 25.89 6.47 -6.55
CA SER A 251 26.61 6.42 -7.81
C SER A 251 26.39 7.71 -8.64
N PRO A 252 27.22 7.98 -9.67
CA PRO A 252 27.00 9.10 -10.57
C PRO A 252 25.69 9.02 -11.40
N LEU A 253 25.13 7.81 -11.54
CA LEU A 253 23.86 7.59 -12.23
C LEU A 253 22.66 7.78 -11.30
N TRP A 254 22.74 7.31 -10.05
CA TRP A 254 21.65 7.46 -9.09
C TRP A 254 22.11 7.35 -7.63
N VAL A 255 21.34 7.97 -6.75
CA VAL A 255 21.50 7.95 -5.30
C VAL A 255 20.13 7.74 -4.64
N ARG A 256 20.04 6.77 -3.72
CA ARG A 256 18.87 6.58 -2.85
C ARG A 256 19.20 7.09 -1.44
N TYR A 257 18.55 8.17 -1.04
CA TYR A 257 18.53 8.67 0.32
C TYR A 257 17.42 7.97 1.10
N THR A 258 17.64 7.77 2.40
CA THR A 258 16.70 7.13 3.35
C THR A 258 16.61 7.96 4.62
N SER A 259 15.63 7.65 5.47
CA SER A 259 15.47 8.19 6.81
C SER A 259 16.58 7.75 7.78
N ASP A 260 16.81 8.57 8.81
CA ASP A 260 18.02 8.57 9.66
C ASP A 260 17.91 7.70 10.93
N THR A 261 16.80 6.99 11.11
CA THR A 261 16.47 6.41 12.42
C THR A 261 17.09 5.05 12.68
N PHE A 262 17.36 4.31 11.61
CA PHE A 262 17.67 2.88 11.59
C PHE A 262 18.81 2.46 12.54
N GLU A 263 19.99 3.11 12.47
CA GLU A 263 21.19 2.71 13.22
C GLU A 263 21.26 3.22 14.68
N SER A 264 20.23 3.93 15.14
CA SER A 264 20.30 4.70 16.39
C SER A 264 19.98 3.89 17.65
N LEU A 265 19.24 2.77 17.54
CA LEU A 265 18.60 2.10 18.67
C LEU A 265 19.29 0.79 19.13
N PRO A 266 19.15 0.38 20.40
CA PRO A 266 19.67 -0.90 20.89
C PRO A 266 19.09 -2.10 20.12
N GLY A 267 19.92 -3.10 19.80
CA GLY A 267 19.51 -4.31 19.09
C GLY A 267 19.67 -4.28 17.57
N ASP A 268 19.93 -3.11 16.96
CA ASP A 268 20.14 -3.01 15.51
C ASP A 268 21.55 -3.45 15.03
N LYS A 269 21.63 -3.94 13.79
CA LYS A 269 22.87 -4.21 13.04
C LYS A 269 23.39 -2.96 12.31
N LYS A 270 23.94 -2.05 13.10
CA LYS A 270 24.64 -0.84 12.62
C LYS A 270 25.60 -1.13 11.46
N GLY A 271 25.48 -0.38 10.38
CA GLY A 271 26.43 -0.30 9.26
C GLY A 271 25.95 -0.90 7.94
N ASP A 272 24.68 -1.30 7.79
CA ASP A 272 24.17 -1.88 6.54
C ASP A 272 23.67 -0.82 5.53
N VAL A 273 23.35 0.39 6.00
CA VAL A 273 23.10 1.59 5.19
C VAL A 273 24.21 2.61 5.45
N PRO A 274 24.90 3.14 4.44
CA PRO A 274 25.89 4.20 4.64
C PRO A 274 25.29 5.47 5.27
N PRO A 275 25.85 6.03 6.37
CA PRO A 275 25.37 7.28 6.99
C PRO A 275 25.40 8.53 6.08
N ALA A 276 26.03 8.44 4.90
CA ALA A 276 25.95 9.46 3.86
C ALA A 276 24.56 9.50 3.17
N LEU A 277 23.81 8.39 3.18
CA LEU A 277 22.49 8.25 2.56
C LEU A 277 21.32 8.55 3.52
N MET A 278 21.54 8.43 4.84
CA MET A 278 20.59 8.82 5.89
C MET A 278 20.40 10.34 5.92
N LYS A 279 19.47 10.86 5.12
CA LYS A 279 19.30 12.31 4.89
C LYS A 279 17.82 12.73 4.83
N VAL A 280 16.90 11.76 4.74
CA VAL A 280 15.46 12.03 4.77
C VAL A 280 15.04 12.28 6.22
N VAL A 281 14.21 13.28 6.43
CA VAL A 281 13.74 13.67 7.77
C VAL A 281 12.22 13.52 7.79
N GLY A 282 11.75 12.53 8.57
CA GLY A 282 10.34 12.17 8.68
C GLY A 282 9.91 11.04 7.76
N ALA A 283 8.60 10.78 7.74
CA ALA A 283 8.02 9.62 7.09
C ALA A 283 6.94 9.93 6.04
N PHE A 284 6.69 8.95 5.17
CA PHE A 284 5.77 9.00 4.03
C PHE A 284 6.02 10.16 3.06
N PRO A 285 7.12 10.13 2.28
CA PRO A 285 7.29 10.97 1.09
C PRO A 285 6.09 10.80 0.15
N GLU A 286 5.25 11.84 0.02
CA GLU A 286 3.94 11.72 -0.67
C GLU A 286 3.88 12.50 -1.98
N GLN A 287 4.38 13.74 -2.03
CA GLN A 287 4.53 14.54 -3.25
C GLN A 287 5.75 15.48 -3.23
N ILE A 288 6.16 15.94 -4.42
CA ILE A 288 7.36 16.75 -4.68
C ILE A 288 6.97 18.01 -5.47
N ALA A 289 7.26 19.20 -4.92
CA ALA A 289 7.24 20.44 -5.68
C ALA A 289 8.68 20.91 -5.98
N VAL A 290 8.94 21.39 -7.20
CA VAL A 290 10.28 21.81 -7.67
C VAL A 290 10.28 23.31 -7.98
N ASP A 291 11.34 24.00 -7.54
CA ASP A 291 11.62 25.41 -7.83
C ASP A 291 13.10 25.58 -8.19
N GLY A 292 13.41 25.52 -9.50
CA GLY A 292 14.78 25.52 -10.01
C GLY A 292 15.57 24.30 -9.51
N ASP A 293 16.67 24.56 -8.80
CA ASP A 293 17.48 23.52 -8.15
C ASP A 293 16.98 23.14 -6.74
N ARG A 294 15.90 23.75 -6.24
CA ARG A 294 15.25 23.34 -4.99
C ARG A 294 14.09 22.38 -5.26
N LEU A 295 13.86 21.50 -4.32
CA LEU A 295 12.68 20.65 -4.27
C LEU A 295 12.17 20.51 -2.84
N TYR A 296 10.87 20.34 -2.70
CA TYR A 296 10.14 20.31 -1.45
C TYR A 296 9.30 19.05 -1.43
N VAL A 297 9.50 18.19 -0.44
CA VAL A 297 8.81 16.90 -0.34
C VAL A 297 7.86 16.91 0.85
N SER A 298 6.58 16.61 0.64
CA SER A 298 5.62 16.41 1.73
C SER A 298 5.88 15.06 2.43
N MET A 299 6.06 15.11 3.74
CA MET A 299 6.34 13.97 4.61
C MET A 299 5.08 13.71 5.44
N SER A 300 4.16 12.92 4.87
CA SER A 300 2.78 12.85 5.34
C SER A 300 2.63 12.19 6.71
N GLY A 301 3.58 11.33 7.10
CA GLY A 301 3.57 10.58 8.36
C GLY A 301 3.99 11.41 9.58
N THR A 302 4.84 12.42 9.38
CA THR A 302 5.40 13.28 10.44
C THR A 302 4.99 14.76 10.31
N PHE A 303 4.05 15.08 9.41
CA PHE A 303 3.39 16.39 9.31
C PHE A 303 4.34 17.55 9.03
N GLN A 304 5.19 17.37 8.02
CA GLN A 304 6.18 18.35 7.63
C GLN A 304 6.48 18.32 6.13
N VAL A 305 7.18 19.34 5.65
CA VAL A 305 7.83 19.37 4.35
C VAL A 305 9.34 19.43 4.55
N GLN A 306 10.08 18.58 3.83
CA GLN A 306 11.54 18.68 3.76
C GLN A 306 11.97 19.39 2.48
N GLU A 307 12.74 20.47 2.62
CA GLU A 307 13.45 21.14 1.54
C GLU A 307 14.74 20.38 1.21
N TRP A 308 15.08 20.33 -0.08
CA TRP A 308 16.36 19.85 -0.58
C TRP A 308 16.89 20.78 -1.66
N THR A 309 18.20 20.80 -1.85
CA THR A 309 18.87 21.49 -2.96
C THR A 309 19.68 20.49 -3.78
N ARG A 310 19.52 20.52 -5.10
CA ARG A 310 20.29 19.69 -6.05
C ARG A 310 21.71 20.22 -6.19
N ASP A 311 22.69 19.34 -6.04
CA ASP A 311 24.11 19.59 -6.30
C ASP A 311 24.65 18.53 -7.26
N GLY A 312 24.55 18.83 -8.56
CA GLY A 312 24.92 17.90 -9.63
C GLY A 312 24.09 16.60 -9.61
N HIS A 313 24.72 15.50 -9.19
CA HIS A 313 24.11 14.16 -9.09
C HIS A 313 23.70 13.79 -7.65
N ARG A 314 23.70 14.76 -6.74
CA ARG A 314 23.32 14.59 -5.32
C ARG A 314 22.21 15.56 -4.93
N LEU A 315 21.49 15.23 -3.86
CA LEU A 315 20.64 16.14 -3.11
C LEU A 315 21.29 16.46 -1.77
N LEU A 316 21.19 17.72 -1.36
CA LEU A 316 21.60 18.23 -0.06
C LEU A 316 20.32 18.57 0.74
N PRO A 317 20.11 17.98 1.93
CA PRO A 317 18.95 18.31 2.76
C PRO A 317 19.04 19.75 3.27
N GLY A 318 17.91 20.44 3.24
CA GLY A 318 17.75 21.84 3.65
C GLY A 318 16.90 21.99 4.92
N ARG A 319 15.99 22.98 4.92
CA ARG A 319 15.06 23.22 6.04
C ARG A 319 13.97 22.15 6.11
N VAL A 320 13.35 22.05 7.29
CA VAL A 320 12.10 21.29 7.50
C VAL A 320 11.05 22.27 8.00
N PHE A 321 9.85 22.23 7.42
CA PHE A 321 8.74 23.12 7.75
C PHE A 321 7.57 22.31 8.32
N PRO A 322 6.99 22.68 9.47
CA PRO A 322 5.81 22.03 10.01
C PRO A 322 4.58 22.33 9.14
N THR A 323 3.63 21.40 9.10
CA THR A 323 2.34 21.54 8.42
C THR A 323 1.19 21.06 9.30
N GLY A 324 -0.05 21.15 8.79
CA GLY A 324 -1.15 20.35 9.31
C GLY A 324 -0.96 18.85 9.08
N PHE A 325 -1.88 18.04 9.60
CA PHE A 325 -1.81 16.58 9.58
C PHE A 325 -2.01 15.98 8.18
N LYS A 326 -1.18 14.98 7.86
CA LYS A 326 -1.09 14.29 6.57
C LYS A 326 -0.98 15.27 5.38
N PRO A 327 0.10 16.07 5.29
CA PRO A 327 0.38 16.87 4.10
C PRO A 327 0.52 15.94 2.89
N ALA A 328 -0.24 16.20 1.83
CA ALA A 328 -0.19 15.44 0.59
C ALA A 328 0.09 16.38 -0.57
N GLY A 329 -0.93 17.10 -1.04
CA GLY A 329 -0.85 18.08 -2.12
C GLY A 329 0.20 19.16 -1.87
N ILE A 330 1.12 19.41 -2.81
CA ILE A 330 2.16 20.43 -2.65
C ILE A 330 2.43 21.20 -3.95
N ALA A 331 2.54 22.53 -3.88
CA ALA A 331 2.82 23.38 -5.05
C ALA A 331 3.55 24.68 -4.69
N VAL A 332 4.44 25.15 -5.56
CA VAL A 332 5.11 26.46 -5.41
C VAL A 332 4.32 27.54 -6.15
N ALA A 333 3.91 28.57 -5.42
CA ALA A 333 3.19 29.75 -5.90
C ALA A 333 4.05 31.00 -5.69
N GLY A 334 4.99 31.23 -6.62
CA GLY A 334 5.92 32.36 -6.55
C GLY A 334 6.92 32.21 -5.40
N ARG A 335 6.67 32.88 -4.27
CA ARG A 335 7.51 32.81 -3.05
C ARG A 335 6.89 32.01 -1.92
N THR A 336 5.71 31.44 -2.16
CA THR A 336 4.94 30.69 -1.16
C THR A 336 4.80 29.25 -1.62
N LEU A 337 5.16 28.32 -0.75
CA LEU A 337 4.82 26.91 -0.91
C LEU A 337 3.44 26.69 -0.29
N VAL A 338 2.55 26.03 -1.02
CA VAL A 338 1.17 25.74 -0.63
C VAL A 338 1.04 24.23 -0.43
N VAL A 339 0.60 23.82 0.75
CA VAL A 339 0.53 22.40 1.16
C VAL A 339 -0.89 22.07 1.61
N ALA A 340 -1.54 21.08 0.98
CA ALA A 340 -2.85 20.58 1.38
C ALA A 340 -2.70 19.46 2.41
N ASN A 341 -3.31 19.65 3.59
CA ASN A 341 -3.24 18.74 4.71
C ASN A 341 -4.53 17.91 4.77
N HIS A 342 -4.45 16.63 4.39
CA HIS A 342 -5.62 15.78 4.20
C HIS A 342 -6.38 15.52 5.50
N LEU A 343 -5.69 15.23 6.60
CA LEU A 343 -6.34 14.89 7.88
C LEU A 343 -6.63 16.12 8.75
N ALA A 344 -5.87 17.21 8.62
CA ALA A 344 -6.17 18.46 9.33
C ALA A 344 -7.23 19.33 8.64
N GLU A 345 -7.80 18.88 7.52
CA GLU A 345 -8.79 19.62 6.72
C GLU A 345 -8.36 21.08 6.46
N SER A 346 -7.08 21.28 6.11
CA SER A 346 -6.46 22.62 6.06
C SER A 346 -5.45 22.76 4.92
N VAL A 347 -5.03 24.01 4.67
CA VAL A 347 -3.94 24.35 3.75
C VAL A 347 -2.88 25.16 4.48
N THR A 348 -1.65 24.66 4.54
CA THR A 348 -0.50 25.40 5.08
C THR A 348 0.17 26.20 3.96
N PHE A 349 0.47 27.47 4.23
CA PHE A 349 1.26 28.35 3.40
C PHE A 349 2.61 28.59 4.07
N ILE A 350 3.71 28.36 3.35
CA ILE A 350 5.08 28.53 3.84
C ILE A 350 5.78 29.57 2.98
N ASP A 351 6.24 30.67 3.57
CA ASP A 351 7.07 31.66 2.86
C ASP A 351 8.50 31.12 2.68
N LEU A 352 8.96 31.01 1.43
CA LEU A 352 10.20 30.32 1.10
C LEU A 352 11.47 31.10 1.50
N GLU A 353 11.38 32.41 1.71
CA GLU A 353 12.51 33.22 2.19
C GLU A 353 12.67 33.09 3.71
N THR A 354 11.61 33.40 4.45
CA THR A 354 11.61 33.49 5.91
C THR A 354 11.41 32.15 6.61
N GLY A 355 10.77 31.18 5.94
CA GLY A 355 10.28 29.94 6.55
C GLY A 355 9.05 30.13 7.44
N GLY A 356 8.43 31.31 7.45
CA GLY A 356 7.22 31.58 8.21
C GLY A 356 6.01 30.83 7.66
N THR A 357 5.18 30.27 8.54
CA THR A 357 4.01 29.47 8.17
C THR A 357 2.69 30.15 8.57
N SER A 358 1.61 29.86 7.83
CA SER A 358 0.24 30.17 8.21
C SER A 358 -0.73 29.13 7.65
N ASP A 359 -1.85 28.89 8.35
CA ASP A 359 -2.83 27.88 7.96
C ASP A 359 -4.18 28.48 7.61
N LEU A 360 -4.83 27.91 6.58
CA LEU A 360 -6.24 28.10 6.25
C LEU A 360 -7.00 26.82 6.59
N LEU A 361 -7.86 26.86 7.61
CA LEU A 361 -8.80 25.78 7.89
C LEU A 361 -9.90 25.76 6.82
N LEU A 362 -10.15 24.59 6.22
CA LEU A 362 -11.24 24.35 5.26
C LEU A 362 -12.49 23.81 5.95
N SER A 363 -12.31 23.10 7.07
CA SER A 363 -13.40 22.53 7.86
C SER A 363 -14.37 23.59 8.37
N ARG A 364 -15.65 23.18 8.46
CA ARG A 364 -16.72 23.94 9.13
C ARG A 364 -17.24 23.21 10.37
N LEU A 365 -16.60 22.10 10.75
CA LEU A 365 -16.98 21.31 11.93
C LEU A 365 -16.60 22.08 13.21
N PRO A 366 -17.38 21.93 14.29
CA PRO A 366 -17.15 22.66 15.54
C PRO A 366 -15.98 22.09 16.36
N GLU A 367 -15.63 20.82 16.16
CA GLU A 367 -14.50 20.15 16.80
C GLU A 367 -13.43 19.82 15.75
N PRO A 368 -12.13 20.07 16.01
CA PRO A 368 -11.06 19.75 15.08
C PRO A 368 -10.74 18.24 15.07
N PHE A 369 -10.28 17.73 13.94
CA PHE A 369 -9.76 16.37 13.83
C PHE A 369 -8.51 16.18 14.73
N PRO A 370 -8.36 15.06 15.47
CA PRO A 370 -9.31 13.95 15.60
C PRO A 370 -10.22 14.07 16.84
N SER A 371 -11.53 14.21 16.61
CA SER A 371 -12.59 14.37 17.62
C SER A 371 -13.19 13.03 18.08
N THR A 372 -13.39 12.08 17.15
CA THR A 372 -14.03 10.78 17.42
C THR A 372 -13.02 9.65 17.68
N ASP A 373 -13.49 8.51 18.19
CA ASP A 373 -12.66 7.31 18.35
C ASP A 373 -12.26 6.71 16.99
N PHE A 374 -13.09 6.87 15.95
CA PHE A 374 -12.75 6.53 14.57
C PHE A 374 -11.60 7.41 14.05
N GLU A 375 -11.73 8.74 14.18
CA GLU A 375 -10.71 9.70 13.71
C GLU A 375 -9.39 9.54 14.46
N ARG A 376 -9.41 9.20 15.76
CA ARG A 376 -8.19 8.84 16.50
C ARG A 376 -7.54 7.57 15.97
N GLY A 377 -8.33 6.59 15.55
CA GLY A 377 -7.85 5.37 14.91
C GLY A 377 -7.25 5.64 13.53
N GLU A 378 -7.92 6.46 12.72
CA GLU A 378 -7.39 6.94 11.43
C GLU A 378 -6.08 7.70 11.63
N PHE A 379 -6.06 8.68 12.54
CA PHE A 379 -4.86 9.44 12.89
C PHE A 379 -3.72 8.48 13.22
N PHE A 380 -3.95 7.51 14.12
CA PHE A 380 -2.93 6.55 14.56
C PHE A 380 -2.42 5.66 13.42
N VAL A 381 -3.31 5.14 12.58
CA VAL A 381 -2.97 4.25 11.44
C VAL A 381 -2.23 4.97 10.31
N GLN A 382 -2.44 6.28 10.17
CA GLN A 382 -1.95 7.08 9.05
C GLN A 382 -0.72 7.96 9.41
N THR A 383 -0.21 7.89 10.64
CA THR A 383 0.93 8.67 11.14
C THR A 383 2.04 7.78 11.67
N SER A 384 3.29 8.22 11.55
CA SER A 384 4.42 7.52 12.16
C SER A 384 4.84 8.08 13.51
N ILE A 385 4.32 9.23 13.96
CA ILE A 385 4.79 9.92 15.18
C ILE A 385 4.64 9.12 16.49
N PHE A 386 3.81 8.07 16.48
CA PHE A 386 3.61 7.12 17.56
C PHE A 386 4.60 5.95 17.54
N SER A 387 5.39 5.76 16.47
CA SER A 387 6.54 4.86 16.49
C SER A 387 7.71 5.52 17.20
N VAL A 388 8.50 4.73 17.92
CA VAL A 388 9.58 5.25 18.79
C VAL A 388 10.74 5.89 18.00
N ASP A 389 10.85 5.61 16.70
CA ASP A 389 11.74 6.29 15.74
C ASP A 389 11.07 7.39 14.91
N GLN A 390 9.74 7.41 14.82
CA GLN A 390 8.93 8.22 13.90
C GLN A 390 9.03 7.84 12.41
N ASP A 391 9.52 6.64 12.09
CA ASP A 391 9.64 6.18 10.71
C ASP A 391 8.53 5.22 10.29
N GLN A 392 7.76 4.65 11.23
CA GLN A 392 6.90 3.49 10.97
C GLN A 392 5.43 3.73 11.27
N SER A 393 4.54 3.12 10.47
CA SER A 393 3.11 3.03 10.75
C SER A 393 2.46 1.91 9.92
N CYS A 394 1.22 1.58 10.21
CA CYS A 394 0.46 0.50 9.58
C CYS A 394 0.44 0.60 8.04
N VAL A 395 0.34 1.82 7.49
CA VAL A 395 0.22 2.04 6.04
C VAL A 395 1.53 1.97 5.25
N HIS A 396 2.65 1.58 5.87
CA HIS A 396 3.84 1.11 5.12
C HIS A 396 3.56 -0.23 4.44
N CYS A 397 3.11 -1.22 5.21
CA CYS A 397 2.76 -2.54 4.73
C CYS A 397 1.36 -2.52 4.10
N HIS A 398 0.40 -1.88 4.78
CA HIS A 398 -0.97 -1.70 4.30
C HIS A 398 -1.10 -0.43 3.45
N PHE A 399 -0.32 -0.33 2.36
CA PHE A 399 -0.30 0.84 1.48
C PHE A 399 -1.71 1.22 1.00
N ARG A 400 -2.12 2.45 1.33
CA ARG A 400 -3.48 2.95 1.09
C ARG A 400 -4.55 1.97 1.59
N ASP A 401 -4.40 1.35 2.75
CA ASP A 401 -5.31 0.33 3.35
C ASP A 401 -5.44 -1.00 2.59
N ALA A 402 -4.57 -1.27 1.61
CA ALA A 402 -4.46 -2.52 0.87
C ALA A 402 -3.03 -3.08 0.97
N SER A 403 -2.75 -4.27 0.43
CA SER A 403 -1.36 -4.75 0.27
C SER A 403 -0.49 -3.77 -0.53
N ASP A 404 0.78 -3.60 -0.14
CA ASP A 404 1.79 -2.90 -0.95
C ASP A 404 2.41 -3.79 -2.05
N GLY A 405 2.02 -5.06 -2.13
CA GLY A 405 2.54 -6.01 -3.12
C GLY A 405 3.94 -6.54 -2.84
N LYS A 406 4.54 -6.20 -1.68
CA LYS A 406 5.73 -6.88 -1.14
C LYS A 406 5.31 -8.07 -0.27
N LYS A 407 6.30 -8.88 0.08
CA LYS A 407 6.21 -9.72 1.28
C LYS A 407 6.83 -8.94 2.44
N TRP A 408 6.33 -9.16 3.65
CA TRP A 408 6.87 -8.58 4.87
C TRP A 408 7.21 -9.68 5.88
N SER A 409 8.31 -9.52 6.61
CA SER A 409 8.61 -10.38 7.76
C SER A 409 7.79 -9.89 8.95
N VAL A 410 7.15 -10.81 9.67
CA VAL A 410 6.13 -10.47 10.68
C VAL A 410 6.28 -11.31 11.96
N SER A 411 6.04 -10.73 13.13
CA SER A 411 6.26 -11.38 14.44
C SER A 411 5.38 -12.60 14.74
N GLN A 412 4.37 -12.87 13.91
CA GLN A 412 3.45 -14.00 14.06
C GLN A 412 3.97 -15.31 13.47
N VAL A 413 5.19 -15.34 12.92
CA VAL A 413 5.84 -16.55 12.43
C VAL A 413 7.02 -16.85 13.37
N MET A 414 6.88 -17.95 14.13
CA MET A 414 7.67 -18.20 15.34
C MET A 414 8.10 -19.66 15.45
N GLY A 415 9.35 -19.86 15.85
CA GLY A 415 9.93 -21.14 16.25
C GLY A 415 10.65 -21.04 17.59
N GLN A 416 11.45 -22.04 17.91
CA GLN A 416 12.26 -22.13 19.11
C GLN A 416 13.67 -22.62 18.77
N SER A 417 14.69 -22.01 19.37
CA SER A 417 16.04 -22.54 19.34
C SER A 417 16.18 -23.73 20.29
N ARG A 418 17.23 -24.54 20.10
CA ARG A 418 17.56 -25.64 21.04
C ARG A 418 17.88 -25.20 22.46
N SER A 419 18.20 -23.92 22.69
CA SER A 419 18.36 -23.36 24.05
C SER A 419 17.03 -22.91 24.67
N GLY A 420 15.90 -23.17 24.00
CA GLY A 420 14.56 -22.75 24.42
C GLY A 420 14.24 -21.29 24.12
N GLU A 421 15.12 -20.55 23.43
CA GLU A 421 14.89 -19.14 23.05
C GLU A 421 13.84 -19.09 21.95
N GLU A 422 12.79 -18.30 22.12
CA GLU A 422 11.79 -18.07 21.07
C GLU A 422 12.46 -17.36 19.88
N ARG A 423 12.17 -17.83 18.67
CA ARG A 423 12.79 -17.38 17.42
C ARG A 423 11.73 -16.82 16.48
N THR A 424 11.94 -15.57 16.11
CA THR A 424 11.17 -14.78 15.18
C THR A 424 11.70 -14.97 13.76
N GLY A 425 10.85 -15.27 12.76
CA GLY A 425 11.33 -15.45 11.38
C GLY A 425 10.31 -16.02 10.40
N GLY A 426 10.52 -15.77 9.10
CA GLY A 426 9.57 -16.04 8.02
C GLY A 426 8.83 -14.80 7.53
N SER A 427 8.11 -14.94 6.40
CA SER A 427 7.49 -13.82 5.67
C SER A 427 6.07 -14.13 5.20
N ARG A 428 5.23 -13.09 5.16
CA ARG A 428 3.82 -13.15 4.75
C ARG A 428 3.49 -12.10 3.69
N GLU A 429 2.43 -12.38 2.96
CA GLU A 429 1.71 -11.40 2.16
C GLU A 429 0.81 -10.55 3.08
N VAL A 430 0.55 -9.29 2.70
CA VAL A 430 -0.20 -8.34 3.55
C VAL A 430 -1.70 -8.40 3.24
N PRO A 431 -2.57 -8.78 4.20
CA PRO A 431 -4.01 -8.70 4.00
C PRO A 431 -4.47 -7.23 3.91
N ASP A 432 -5.50 -6.97 3.11
CA ASP A 432 -6.10 -5.64 3.03
C ASP A 432 -6.75 -5.25 4.36
N MET A 433 -6.67 -3.97 4.77
CA MET A 433 -7.42 -3.46 5.93
C MET A 433 -8.87 -3.09 5.58
N ARG A 434 -9.23 -3.13 4.29
CA ARG A 434 -10.59 -2.95 3.79
C ARG A 434 -11.43 -4.21 3.99
N GLY A 435 -12.70 -4.03 4.32
CA GLY A 435 -13.66 -5.13 4.45
C GLY A 435 -13.39 -6.16 5.55
N LEU A 436 -12.30 -6.05 6.33
CA LEU A 436 -11.95 -7.02 7.38
C LEU A 436 -13.08 -7.27 8.36
N PHE A 437 -13.76 -6.20 8.80
CA PHE A 437 -14.79 -6.19 9.84
C PHE A 437 -15.96 -7.18 9.66
N HIS A 438 -16.19 -7.71 8.46
CA HIS A 438 -17.33 -8.60 8.22
C HIS A 438 -17.26 -9.92 9.00
N ASP A 439 -16.06 -10.51 9.16
CA ASP A 439 -15.86 -11.77 9.88
C ASP A 439 -14.46 -11.89 10.51
N VAL A 440 -14.40 -12.28 11.79
CA VAL A 440 -13.18 -12.55 12.58
C VAL A 440 -12.88 -14.05 12.67
N PRO A 441 -11.60 -14.49 12.73
CA PRO A 441 -10.36 -13.68 12.81
C PRO A 441 -9.91 -13.09 11.46
N PHE A 442 -9.00 -12.12 11.47
CA PHE A 442 -8.61 -11.35 10.28
C PHE A 442 -7.39 -11.86 9.53
N PHE A 443 -6.39 -12.37 10.24
CA PHE A 443 -5.16 -12.86 9.61
C PHE A 443 -5.41 -14.17 8.87
N LEU A 444 -4.66 -14.41 7.79
CA LEU A 444 -4.80 -15.61 6.96
C LEU A 444 -4.55 -16.89 7.76
N GLU A 445 -3.67 -16.82 8.73
CA GLU A 445 -3.30 -17.89 9.65
C GLU A 445 -4.41 -18.15 10.67
N GLY A 446 -5.32 -17.19 10.91
CA GLY A 446 -6.40 -17.24 11.91
C GLY A 446 -6.02 -16.76 13.32
N THR A 447 -4.92 -16.01 13.45
CA THR A 447 -4.39 -15.57 14.77
C THR A 447 -4.90 -14.21 15.25
N LEU A 448 -5.12 -13.21 14.37
CA LEU A 448 -5.43 -11.81 14.78
C LEU A 448 -6.93 -11.50 14.79
N SER A 449 -7.41 -10.61 15.68
CA SER A 449 -8.79 -10.07 15.69
C SER A 449 -8.84 -8.52 15.64
N MET A 450 -9.96 -7.90 16.06
CA MET A 450 -10.15 -6.43 16.17
C MET A 450 -9.33 -5.82 17.31
N ASP A 451 -9.22 -6.60 18.37
CA ASP A 451 -8.18 -6.48 19.38
C ASP A 451 -6.99 -7.38 18.92
N GLU A 452 -5.79 -7.27 19.50
CA GLU A 452 -4.53 -7.78 18.88
C GLU A 452 -3.86 -6.93 17.75
N PRO A 453 -4.32 -5.74 17.29
CA PRO A 453 -3.37 -4.73 16.79
C PRO A 453 -2.21 -4.48 17.78
N LEU A 454 -2.41 -4.81 19.06
CA LEU A 454 -1.35 -4.94 20.07
C LEU A 454 -0.05 -5.59 19.55
N THR A 455 -0.07 -6.73 18.86
CA THR A 455 1.19 -7.38 18.43
C THR A 455 1.90 -6.54 17.37
N MET A 456 1.17 -6.03 16.39
CA MET A 456 1.69 -5.13 15.35
C MET A 456 2.11 -3.75 15.89
N ILE A 457 1.47 -3.23 16.94
CA ILE A 457 1.84 -1.96 17.57
C ILE A 457 3.02 -2.15 18.54
N MET A 458 3.16 -3.33 19.16
CA MET A 458 4.37 -3.72 19.88
C MET A 458 5.58 -3.78 18.92
N GLU A 459 5.36 -4.15 17.66
CA GLU A 459 6.40 -3.96 16.64
C GLU A 459 6.71 -2.46 16.47
N GLN A 460 5.76 -1.54 16.28
CA GLN A 460 6.10 -0.09 16.20
C GLN A 460 6.80 0.49 17.45
N ASN A 461 6.63 -0.15 18.62
CA ASN A 461 7.08 0.32 19.93
C ASN A 461 7.59 -0.81 20.85
N PRO A 462 8.74 -1.44 20.52
CA PRO A 462 9.27 -2.55 21.29
C PRO A 462 9.82 -2.02 22.61
N LEU A 463 9.68 -2.80 23.68
CA LEU A 463 10.16 -2.38 25.00
C LEU A 463 11.68 -2.18 25.06
N VAL A 464 12.44 -2.79 24.14
CA VAL A 464 13.91 -2.73 24.09
C VAL A 464 14.42 -1.32 23.75
N ASP A 465 13.70 -0.57 22.90
CA ASP A 465 14.11 0.77 22.47
C ASP A 465 14.09 1.75 23.65
N PHE A 466 13.19 1.52 24.62
CA PHE A 466 13.09 2.30 25.86
C PHE A 466 14.16 1.96 26.91
N GLN A 467 15.11 1.06 26.61
CA GLN A 467 16.37 0.93 27.38
C GLN A 467 17.33 2.09 27.06
N GLY A 468 17.27 2.63 25.84
CA GLY A 468 18.17 3.67 25.34
C GLY A 468 17.60 5.09 25.40
N VAL A 469 18.30 6.01 24.73
CA VAL A 469 17.71 7.28 24.28
C VAL A 469 17.06 7.02 22.93
N THR A 470 15.89 7.61 22.70
CA THR A 470 15.12 7.43 21.45
C THR A 470 15.01 8.78 20.72
N PRO A 471 14.75 8.80 19.39
CA PRO A 471 14.42 10.03 18.67
C PRO A 471 13.27 10.83 19.31
N THR A 472 12.30 10.15 19.93
CA THR A 472 11.16 10.78 20.63
C THR A 472 11.47 11.21 22.08
N GLY A 473 12.71 11.05 22.55
CA GLY A 473 13.19 11.54 23.84
C GLY A 473 13.96 10.52 24.69
N ASP A 474 14.44 10.98 25.84
CA ASP A 474 15.08 10.14 26.87
C ASP A 474 14.04 9.71 27.92
N TYR A 475 13.86 8.39 28.05
CA TYR A 475 12.92 7.78 28.98
C TYR A 475 13.63 7.02 30.13
N ARG A 476 14.97 6.99 30.15
CA ARG A 476 15.75 6.09 31.03
C ARG A 476 15.58 6.37 32.52
N GLY A 477 15.25 7.61 32.89
CA GLY A 477 14.98 8.02 34.27
C GLY A 477 13.59 7.63 34.81
N ILE A 478 12.74 6.99 34.00
CA ILE A 478 11.38 6.60 34.39
C ILE A 478 11.39 5.18 34.94
N VAL A 479 10.70 5.01 36.07
CA VAL A 479 10.61 3.78 36.89
C VAL A 479 9.14 3.54 37.26
N ALA A 480 8.68 2.30 37.19
CA ALA A 480 7.34 1.88 37.58
C ALA A 480 7.17 1.76 39.10
N THR A 481 6.02 2.21 39.60
CA THR A 481 5.60 2.00 40.98
C THR A 481 5.23 0.54 41.27
N PRO A 482 5.20 0.10 42.53
CA PRO A 482 4.76 -1.26 42.90
C PRO A 482 3.29 -1.57 42.56
N GLU A 483 2.47 -0.56 42.26
CA GLU A 483 1.10 -0.75 41.78
C GLU A 483 1.08 -1.01 40.27
N GLU A 484 1.81 -0.19 39.51
CA GLU A 484 1.99 -0.37 38.05
C GLU A 484 2.67 -1.70 37.75
N GLU A 485 3.66 -2.12 38.52
CA GLU A 485 4.30 -3.44 38.40
C GLU A 485 3.31 -4.61 38.53
N ARG A 486 2.31 -4.50 39.42
CA ARG A 486 1.23 -5.49 39.56
C ARG A 486 0.20 -5.43 38.44
N LEU A 487 -0.02 -4.25 37.86
CA LEU A 487 -0.88 -4.07 36.69
C LEU A 487 -0.23 -4.69 35.44
N TYR A 488 1.04 -4.36 35.21
CA TYR A 488 1.84 -4.82 34.08
C TYR A 488 2.09 -6.32 34.09
N ALA A 489 2.23 -6.94 35.26
CA ALA A 489 2.33 -8.40 35.42
C ALA A 489 1.09 -9.19 34.92
N ARG A 490 0.01 -8.51 34.50
CA ARG A 490 -1.20 -9.11 33.91
C ARG A 490 -1.42 -8.76 32.44
N SER A 491 -0.57 -7.95 31.82
CA SER A 491 -0.71 -7.62 30.40
C SER A 491 -0.06 -8.71 29.54
N ALA A 492 -0.67 -9.05 28.39
CA ALA A 492 -0.06 -9.92 27.39
C ALA A 492 1.32 -9.41 26.89
N ASP A 493 1.58 -8.10 27.01
CA ASP A 493 2.92 -7.49 26.81
C ASP A 493 4.04 -8.25 27.53
N ALA A 494 3.77 -8.79 28.73
CA ALA A 494 4.75 -9.46 29.56
C ALA A 494 5.03 -10.92 29.13
N ILE A 495 4.26 -11.46 28.18
CA ILE A 495 4.31 -12.86 27.76
C ILE A 495 4.73 -13.00 26.29
N VAL A 496 4.26 -12.11 25.41
CA VAL A 496 4.70 -12.07 24.00
C VAL A 496 6.19 -11.72 23.88
N LEU A 497 6.74 -10.99 24.86
CA LEU A 497 8.15 -10.61 24.88
C LEU A 497 9.04 -11.60 25.64
N ALA A 498 8.65 -12.86 25.84
CA ALA A 498 9.49 -13.87 26.51
C ALA A 498 10.66 -14.41 25.64
N THR A 499 11.23 -13.61 24.74
CA THR A 499 12.29 -13.95 23.76
C THR A 499 13.66 -14.32 24.38
N GLY A 500 13.75 -14.54 25.69
CA GLY A 500 14.98 -14.93 26.40
C GLY A 500 16.10 -13.88 26.47
N ARG A 501 16.14 -12.91 25.55
CA ARG A 501 17.20 -11.90 25.42
C ARG A 501 17.22 -10.83 26.51
N TRP A 502 16.12 -10.69 27.26
CA TRP A 502 16.00 -9.74 28.38
C TRP A 502 16.95 -10.01 29.56
N ALA A 503 17.66 -11.14 29.56
CA ALA A 503 18.69 -11.46 30.55
C ALA A 503 19.93 -10.54 30.51
N SER A 504 20.02 -9.58 29.57
CA SER A 504 21.23 -8.77 29.32
C SER A 504 21.20 -7.32 29.88
N GLY A 505 20.28 -6.94 30.77
CA GLY A 505 20.21 -5.55 31.26
C GLY A 505 19.70 -5.36 32.69
N ASP A 506 20.25 -4.38 33.40
CA ASP A 506 19.87 -3.96 34.77
C ASP A 506 18.52 -3.20 34.84
N VAL A 507 17.61 -3.41 33.89
CA VAL A 507 16.34 -2.66 33.76
C VAL A 507 15.14 -3.60 33.89
N ARG A 508 14.19 -3.27 34.76
CA ARG A 508 13.00 -4.12 34.98
C ARG A 508 12.03 -3.98 33.82
N LEU A 509 11.38 -5.09 33.44
CA LEU A 509 10.32 -5.11 32.41
C LEU A 509 9.21 -4.08 32.69
N ALA A 510 8.77 -3.96 33.95
CA ALA A 510 7.78 -2.97 34.38
C ALA A 510 8.22 -1.53 34.10
N ASP A 511 9.51 -1.21 34.23
CA ASP A 511 10.04 0.13 33.96
C ASP A 511 9.97 0.44 32.46
N LEU A 512 10.26 -0.53 31.60
CA LEU A 512 10.14 -0.38 30.14
C LEU A 512 8.69 -0.21 29.70
N MET A 513 7.77 -1.00 30.26
CA MET A 513 6.33 -0.84 30.03
C MET A 513 5.86 0.57 30.44
N LYS A 514 6.29 1.06 31.61
CA LYS A 514 5.99 2.43 32.06
C LYS A 514 6.50 3.50 31.11
N ARG A 515 7.69 3.30 30.52
CA ARG A 515 8.29 4.23 29.54
C ARG A 515 7.48 4.29 28.26
N ARG A 516 7.05 3.14 27.73
CA ARG A 516 6.19 3.05 26.54
C ARG A 516 4.82 3.70 26.79
N GLU A 517 4.14 3.38 27.89
CA GLU A 517 2.85 4.04 28.21
C GLU A 517 3.00 5.57 28.37
N LEU A 518 4.13 6.04 28.88
CA LEU A 518 4.42 7.48 28.96
C LEU A 518 4.71 8.10 27.58
N HIS A 519 5.33 7.37 26.65
CA HIS A 519 5.49 7.81 25.26
C HIS A 519 4.12 8.00 24.60
N PHE A 520 3.26 6.99 24.62
CA PHE A 520 1.88 7.06 24.09
C PHE A 520 1.10 8.23 24.69
N ALA A 521 1.11 8.37 26.02
CA ALA A 521 0.39 9.43 26.72
C ALA A 521 0.91 10.85 26.41
N ARG A 522 2.21 11.01 26.08
CA ARG A 522 2.80 12.28 25.66
C ARG A 522 2.36 12.65 24.24
N ILE A 523 2.52 11.73 23.28
CA ILE A 523 2.17 11.96 21.88
C ILE A 523 0.66 12.21 21.74
N SER A 524 -0.18 11.36 22.34
CA SER A 524 -1.63 11.57 22.31
C SER A 524 -2.05 12.85 23.04
N GLY A 525 -1.37 13.21 24.14
CA GLY A 525 -1.61 14.46 24.87
C GLY A 525 -1.36 15.70 24.00
N GLN A 526 -0.32 15.65 23.16
CA GLN A 526 0.02 16.69 22.21
C GLN A 526 -0.97 16.78 21.04
N TYR A 527 -1.33 15.66 20.43
CA TYR A 527 -2.07 15.65 19.16
C TYR A 527 -3.58 15.41 19.28
N TRP A 528 -4.07 14.78 20.36
CA TRP A 528 -5.49 14.54 20.63
C TRP A 528 -6.00 15.37 21.82
N GLY A 529 -5.16 16.24 22.39
CA GLY A 529 -5.49 17.03 23.59
C GLY A 529 -5.69 16.22 24.87
N ARG A 530 -5.46 14.90 24.86
CA ARG A 530 -5.62 14.02 26.02
C ARG A 530 -4.63 12.84 26.03
N PRO A 531 -4.09 12.46 27.20
CA PRO A 531 -3.28 11.25 27.32
C PRO A 531 -4.12 9.99 27.04
N ALA A 532 -3.51 9.00 26.42
CA ALA A 532 -4.07 7.71 26.05
C ALA A 532 -2.99 6.63 26.23
N THR A 533 -3.41 5.42 26.56
CA THR A 533 -2.55 4.24 26.69
C THR A 533 -2.36 3.53 25.35
N LEU A 534 -1.44 2.56 25.29
CA LEU A 534 -1.35 1.64 24.15
C LEU A 534 -2.70 0.94 23.88
N ARG A 535 -3.42 0.54 24.93
CA ARG A 535 -4.70 -0.18 24.83
C ARG A 535 -5.85 0.73 24.37
N ASP A 536 -5.82 2.02 24.70
CA ASP A 536 -6.73 3.00 24.09
C ASP A 536 -6.49 3.11 22.58
N CYS A 537 -5.22 3.13 22.14
CA CYS A 537 -4.88 3.18 20.72
C CYS A 537 -5.32 1.92 19.98
N GLN A 538 -5.14 0.74 20.57
CA GLN A 538 -5.69 -0.53 20.08
C GLN A 538 -7.22 -0.44 19.87
N LYS A 539 -7.97 0.08 20.87
CA LYS A 539 -9.42 0.29 20.75
C LYS A 539 -9.76 1.24 19.59
N PHE A 540 -9.00 2.33 19.40
CA PHE A 540 -9.21 3.28 18.31
C PHE A 540 -8.92 2.67 16.93
N VAL A 541 -7.90 1.80 16.80
CA VAL A 541 -7.65 1.03 15.57
C VAL A 541 -8.85 0.14 15.23
N GLY A 542 -9.43 -0.53 16.22
CA GLY A 542 -10.69 -1.28 16.03
C GLY A 542 -11.86 -0.36 15.61
N ALA A 543 -11.98 0.85 16.18
CA ALA A 543 -12.99 1.83 15.74
C ALA A 543 -12.80 2.23 14.26
N TYR A 544 -11.55 2.45 13.84
CA TYR A 544 -11.19 2.73 12.46
C TYR A 544 -11.54 1.59 11.51
N GLN A 545 -11.20 0.34 11.88
CA GLN A 545 -11.52 -0.85 11.09
C GLN A 545 -13.02 -1.15 11.00
N GLY A 546 -13.78 -0.87 12.06
CA GLY A 546 -15.20 -1.24 12.17
C GLY A 546 -16.21 -0.23 11.64
N ALA A 547 -15.82 1.01 11.34
CA ALA A 547 -16.78 2.05 10.95
C ALA A 547 -17.37 1.85 9.54
N GLU A 548 -16.54 1.53 8.54
CA GLU A 548 -16.96 1.24 7.17
C GLU A 548 -16.00 0.25 6.50
N PRO A 549 -16.44 -0.56 5.51
CA PRO A 549 -15.56 -1.48 4.80
C PRO A 549 -14.51 -0.73 3.94
N ARG A 550 -14.72 0.57 3.64
CA ARG A 550 -13.81 1.47 2.90
C ARG A 550 -13.39 0.96 1.53
N LEU A 551 -14.19 0.07 0.95
CA LEU A 551 -14.03 -0.44 -0.40
C LEU A 551 -14.12 0.73 -1.39
N LEU A 552 -13.20 0.74 -2.35
CA LEU A 552 -13.23 1.71 -3.43
C LEU A 552 -14.38 1.35 -4.40
N ALA A 553 -14.75 2.27 -5.30
CA ALA A 553 -15.76 1.98 -6.32
C ALA A 553 -15.23 0.95 -7.32
N ASN A 554 -15.92 -0.20 -7.47
CA ASN A 554 -15.46 -1.29 -8.31
C ASN A 554 -15.56 -0.94 -9.81
N PRO A 555 -14.48 -1.11 -10.61
CA PRO A 555 -14.51 -0.83 -12.05
C PRO A 555 -15.15 -1.94 -12.89
N GLU A 556 -15.36 -3.14 -12.35
CA GLU A 556 -16.02 -4.25 -13.06
C GLU A 556 -17.55 -4.14 -12.91
N ASP A 557 -18.28 -4.14 -14.04
CA ASP A 557 -19.74 -4.07 -14.05
C ASP A 557 -20.37 -5.40 -13.57
N PRO A 558 -21.13 -5.42 -12.45
CA PRO A 558 -21.72 -6.65 -11.92
C PRO A 558 -22.79 -7.26 -12.84
N ASP A 559 -23.36 -6.47 -13.77
CA ASP A 559 -24.34 -6.94 -14.76
C ASP A 559 -23.68 -7.47 -16.05
N ASP A 560 -22.36 -7.34 -16.22
CA ASP A 560 -21.61 -7.88 -17.38
C ASP A 560 -21.91 -9.39 -17.56
N PRO A 561 -22.26 -9.85 -18.77
CA PRO A 561 -22.56 -11.25 -19.03
C PRO A 561 -21.46 -12.23 -18.58
N GLU A 562 -20.18 -11.87 -18.70
CA GLU A 562 -19.03 -12.68 -18.27
C GLU A 562 -18.91 -12.73 -16.75
N VAL A 563 -19.15 -11.60 -16.05
CA VAL A 563 -19.23 -11.57 -14.58
C VAL A 563 -20.37 -12.46 -14.08
N ARG A 564 -21.54 -12.39 -14.71
CA ARG A 564 -22.70 -13.23 -14.37
C ARG A 564 -22.46 -14.71 -14.66
N VAL A 565 -21.64 -15.06 -15.65
CA VAL A 565 -21.18 -16.43 -15.90
C VAL A 565 -20.21 -16.87 -14.79
N GLY A 566 -19.21 -16.04 -14.46
CA GLY A 566 -18.25 -16.30 -13.39
C GLY A 566 -18.90 -16.56 -12.04
N LYS A 567 -19.92 -15.77 -11.70
CA LYS A 567 -20.73 -15.98 -10.50
C LYS A 567 -21.36 -17.38 -10.44
N ARG A 568 -21.95 -17.85 -11.55
CA ARG A 568 -22.56 -19.19 -11.61
C ARG A 568 -21.52 -20.31 -11.51
N ILE A 569 -20.30 -20.10 -12.02
CA ILE A 569 -19.19 -21.05 -11.87
C ILE A 569 -18.75 -21.10 -10.39
N PHE A 570 -18.59 -19.94 -9.75
CA PHE A 570 -18.21 -19.84 -8.34
C PHE A 570 -19.23 -20.48 -7.38
N GLU A 571 -20.52 -20.32 -7.67
CA GLU A 571 -21.66 -20.89 -6.93
C GLU A 571 -21.92 -22.37 -7.29
N ASP A 572 -21.26 -22.94 -8.31
CA ASP A 572 -21.45 -24.34 -8.71
C ASP A 572 -20.79 -25.30 -7.71
N ALA A 573 -21.55 -26.28 -7.23
CA ALA A 573 -21.05 -27.30 -6.31
C ALA A 573 -19.93 -28.16 -6.90
N ARG A 574 -19.77 -28.19 -8.24
CA ARG A 574 -18.62 -28.82 -8.90
C ARG A 574 -17.33 -28.05 -8.65
N THR A 575 -17.35 -26.72 -8.76
CA THR A 575 -16.16 -25.88 -8.54
C THR A 575 -15.89 -25.68 -7.05
N GLY A 576 -16.93 -25.57 -6.23
CA GLY A 576 -16.86 -25.63 -4.77
C GLY A 576 -16.47 -24.32 -4.06
N CYS A 577 -16.09 -23.26 -4.78
CA CYS A 577 -15.58 -22.01 -4.20
C CYS A 577 -16.49 -21.41 -3.12
N ALA A 578 -17.81 -21.35 -3.38
CA ALA A 578 -18.80 -20.81 -2.45
C ALA A 578 -18.96 -21.58 -1.12
N GLN A 579 -18.37 -22.78 -0.97
CA GLN A 579 -18.38 -23.52 0.29
C GLN A 579 -17.45 -22.89 1.34
N CYS A 580 -16.26 -22.43 0.92
CA CYS A 580 -15.30 -21.73 1.79
C CYS A 580 -15.39 -20.20 1.65
N HIS A 581 -16.05 -19.69 0.61
CA HIS A 581 -16.23 -18.26 0.36
C HIS A 581 -17.70 -17.85 0.11
N PRO A 582 -18.62 -18.13 1.04
CA PRO A 582 -20.02 -17.74 0.92
C PRO A 582 -20.23 -16.22 0.99
N ALA A 583 -21.19 -15.70 0.24
CA ALA A 583 -21.67 -14.33 0.37
C ALA A 583 -22.39 -14.11 1.72
N PRO A 584 -22.41 -12.89 2.29
CA PRO A 584 -21.92 -11.63 1.74
C PRO A 584 -20.44 -11.32 2.06
N GLY A 585 -19.81 -12.06 2.98
CA GLY A 585 -18.40 -11.84 3.35
C GLY A 585 -17.41 -12.37 2.31
N PHE A 586 -17.83 -13.31 1.46
CA PHE A 586 -16.97 -14.10 0.56
C PHE A 586 -15.82 -14.78 1.32
N THR A 587 -16.17 -15.30 2.50
CA THR A 587 -15.31 -16.03 3.43
C THR A 587 -16.22 -16.81 4.39
N ASP A 588 -15.87 -18.06 4.73
CA ASP A 588 -16.43 -18.76 5.88
C ASP A 588 -15.37 -18.82 6.98
N LYS A 589 -15.59 -18.03 8.02
CA LYS A 589 -14.84 -18.07 9.29
C LYS A 589 -15.70 -18.56 10.45
N ARG A 590 -16.89 -19.11 10.19
CA ARG A 590 -17.87 -19.53 11.20
C ARG A 590 -18.36 -20.95 10.95
N HIS A 591 -17.46 -21.83 10.55
CA HIS A 591 -17.78 -23.23 10.27
C HIS A 591 -18.24 -23.94 11.57
N PRO A 592 -19.50 -24.39 11.70
CA PRO A 592 -20.10 -24.81 12.98
C PRO A 592 -19.57 -26.13 13.58
N HIS A 593 -18.60 -26.76 12.92
CA HIS A 593 -17.93 -27.99 13.36
C HIS A 593 -16.45 -27.78 13.69
N ASN A 594 -15.98 -26.53 13.67
CA ASN A 594 -14.59 -26.16 13.81
C ASN A 594 -14.44 -24.99 14.78
N GLY A 595 -14.11 -25.29 16.04
CA GLY A 595 -13.93 -24.28 17.08
C GLY A 595 -12.82 -23.27 16.78
N ASN A 596 -11.81 -23.67 16.00
CA ASN A 596 -10.64 -22.87 15.65
C ASN A 596 -10.83 -22.03 14.39
N ARG A 597 -11.95 -22.19 13.67
CA ARG A 597 -12.32 -21.44 12.45
C ARG A 597 -11.31 -21.55 11.28
N SER A 598 -10.39 -22.51 11.32
CA SER A 598 -9.26 -22.70 10.39
C SER A 598 -9.24 -24.10 9.74
N PHE A 599 -8.66 -24.24 8.54
CA PHE A 599 -8.59 -25.50 7.80
C PHE A 599 -7.16 -25.84 7.32
N PRO A 600 -6.86 -27.13 7.05
CA PRO A 600 -5.58 -27.55 6.47
C PRO A 600 -5.33 -26.85 5.12
N PRO A 601 -4.07 -26.66 4.71
CA PRO A 601 -3.76 -25.92 3.50
C PRO A 601 -4.32 -26.65 2.26
N LEU A 602 -4.94 -25.90 1.34
CA LEU A 602 -5.46 -26.43 0.07
C LEU A 602 -4.50 -26.22 -1.11
N VAL A 603 -3.42 -25.47 -0.89
CA VAL A 603 -2.33 -25.22 -1.83
C VAL A 603 -0.99 -25.63 -1.22
N SER A 604 0.01 -25.96 -2.04
CA SER A 604 1.38 -26.26 -1.61
C SER A 604 2.05 -25.07 -0.92
N ALA A 605 1.96 -25.05 0.40
CA ALA A 605 2.83 -24.27 1.26
C ALA A 605 4.29 -24.71 1.06
N ALA A 606 5.23 -23.77 0.91
CA ALA A 606 6.62 -24.07 1.18
C ALA A 606 6.79 -24.35 2.68
N PRO A 607 7.86 -25.05 3.11
CA PRO A 607 8.11 -25.29 4.55
C PRO A 607 8.07 -24.01 5.41
N ARG A 608 8.50 -22.89 4.82
CA ARG A 608 8.52 -21.54 5.40
C ARG A 608 7.14 -20.95 5.70
N ASP A 609 6.12 -21.43 5.01
CA ASP A 609 4.78 -20.85 5.00
C ASP A 609 3.87 -21.46 6.09
N ASN A 610 4.30 -22.56 6.73
CA ASN A 610 3.54 -23.31 7.74
C ASN A 610 3.96 -23.03 9.21
N VAL A 611 4.98 -22.19 9.42
CA VAL A 611 5.71 -21.99 10.69
C VAL A 611 4.92 -21.11 11.69
N HIS A 612 3.66 -21.46 11.96
CA HIS A 612 2.71 -20.62 12.72
C HIS A 612 1.76 -21.40 13.63
N THR A 613 2.26 -22.31 14.46
CA THR A 613 1.46 -22.99 15.50
C THR A 613 1.27 -22.11 16.74
N LEU A 614 0.64 -20.96 16.54
CA LEU A 614 0.48 -19.96 17.58
C LEU A 614 -0.74 -20.19 18.45
N VAL A 615 -0.52 -20.04 19.75
CA VAL A 615 -1.48 -19.42 20.67
C VAL A 615 -1.62 -17.96 20.25
N SER A 616 -2.82 -17.51 19.85
CA SER A 616 -3.04 -16.09 19.53
C SER A 616 -2.84 -15.21 20.77
N ALA A 617 -2.52 -13.92 20.59
CA ALA A 617 -2.49 -13.01 21.74
C ALA A 617 -3.88 -12.83 22.36
N ASP A 618 -4.97 -13.07 21.62
CA ASP A 618 -6.33 -13.24 22.15
C ASP A 618 -6.38 -14.31 23.24
N ARG A 619 -5.77 -15.47 22.97
CA ARG A 619 -5.72 -16.57 23.92
C ARG A 619 -4.83 -16.23 25.11
N LEU A 620 -3.73 -15.50 24.90
CA LEU A 620 -2.88 -14.99 25.98
C LEU A 620 -3.61 -13.96 26.85
N ASP A 621 -4.29 -12.97 26.27
CA ASP A 621 -5.12 -11.99 26.97
C ASP A 621 -6.19 -12.71 27.82
N ALA A 622 -6.89 -13.69 27.24
CA ALA A 622 -7.92 -14.49 27.93
C ALA A 622 -7.35 -15.30 29.12
N ILE A 623 -6.20 -15.98 28.94
CA ILE A 623 -5.51 -16.72 30.03
C ILE A 623 -5.14 -15.79 31.20
N ASN A 624 -4.82 -14.53 30.92
CA ASN A 624 -4.43 -13.53 31.94
C ASN A 624 -5.62 -12.73 32.50
N GLY A 625 -6.84 -13.01 32.04
CA GLY A 625 -8.05 -12.32 32.49
C GLY A 625 -8.19 -10.90 31.96
N TYR A 626 -7.57 -10.58 30.82
CA TYR A 626 -7.77 -9.31 30.13
C TYR A 626 -9.07 -9.38 29.29
N VAL A 627 -9.97 -8.41 29.46
CA VAL A 627 -11.25 -8.36 28.74
C VAL A 627 -11.11 -7.42 27.55
N ARG A 628 -11.53 -7.90 26.38
CA ARG A 628 -11.43 -7.19 25.10
C ARG A 628 -12.57 -6.21 24.86
N ALA A 629 -12.33 -5.23 24.01
CA ALA A 629 -13.24 -4.11 23.79
C ALA A 629 -14.23 -4.38 22.64
N TRP A 630 -13.77 -5.09 21.60
CA TRP A 630 -14.54 -5.34 20.38
C TRP A 630 -15.15 -6.74 20.32
N ASP A 631 -14.42 -7.75 20.77
CA ASP A 631 -14.94 -9.13 20.91
C ASP A 631 -14.60 -9.69 22.31
N PRO A 632 -15.46 -9.44 23.32
CA PRO A 632 -15.23 -9.88 24.70
C PRO A 632 -15.48 -11.39 24.90
N ASP A 633 -16.10 -12.07 23.94
CA ASP A 633 -16.41 -13.50 23.99
C ASP A 633 -15.39 -14.35 23.20
N ASP A 634 -14.47 -13.74 22.44
CA ASP A 634 -13.36 -14.44 21.80
C ASP A 634 -12.30 -14.87 22.83
N ALA A 635 -12.23 -16.19 23.06
CA ALA A 635 -11.25 -16.82 23.94
C ALA A 635 -9.89 -17.07 23.27
N GLY A 636 -9.72 -16.60 22.04
CA GLY A 636 -8.58 -16.85 21.17
C GLY A 636 -8.45 -18.31 20.74
N ARG A 637 -7.34 -18.60 20.07
CA ARG A 637 -7.11 -19.87 19.38
C ARG A 637 -5.78 -20.50 19.77
N VAL A 638 -5.73 -21.83 19.75
CA VAL A 638 -4.51 -22.64 19.80
C VAL A 638 -4.66 -23.76 18.78
N GLU A 639 -3.64 -23.97 17.95
CA GLU A 639 -3.60 -25.08 16.99
C GLU A 639 -2.68 -26.20 17.49
N GLU A 640 -3.12 -27.45 17.33
CA GLU A 640 -2.33 -28.65 17.64
C GLU A 640 -1.40 -29.07 16.47
N HIS A 641 -1.54 -28.44 15.31
CA HIS A 641 -0.85 -28.81 14.06
C HIS A 641 -0.47 -27.57 13.23
N GLU A 642 0.64 -27.67 12.48
CA GLU A 642 1.14 -26.60 11.60
C GLU A 642 0.28 -26.33 10.37
N GLY A 643 0.41 -25.12 9.80
CA GLY A 643 -0.10 -24.80 8.47
C GLY A 643 -1.62 -24.61 8.35
N PHE A 644 -2.35 -24.38 9.44
CA PHE A 644 -3.79 -24.11 9.38
C PHE A 644 -4.07 -22.65 9.01
N PHE A 645 -5.07 -22.42 8.15
CA PHE A 645 -5.43 -21.11 7.61
C PHE A 645 -6.94 -20.88 7.64
N VAL A 646 -7.38 -19.63 7.67
CA VAL A 646 -8.79 -19.24 7.45
C VAL A 646 -9.00 -18.80 6.01
N ALA A 647 -10.23 -18.87 5.52
CA ALA A 647 -10.58 -18.31 4.22
C ALA A 647 -10.40 -16.78 4.27
N PRO A 648 -9.59 -16.16 3.38
CA PRO A 648 -9.64 -14.71 3.23
C PRO A 648 -10.99 -14.26 2.70
N SER A 649 -11.36 -13.02 3.02
CA SER A 649 -12.38 -12.30 2.27
C SER A 649 -11.92 -12.12 0.82
N LEU A 650 -12.79 -12.40 -0.14
CA LEU A 650 -12.54 -12.08 -1.57
C LEU A 650 -13.07 -10.69 -1.95
N ARG A 651 -13.51 -9.89 -0.98
CA ARG A 651 -13.99 -8.52 -1.17
C ARG A 651 -12.83 -7.58 -1.48
N GLY A 652 -13.00 -6.69 -2.46
CA GLY A 652 -12.01 -5.69 -2.84
C GLY A 652 -10.74 -6.21 -3.54
N LEU A 653 -10.67 -7.48 -3.96
CA LEU A 653 -9.48 -8.06 -4.61
C LEU A 653 -9.00 -7.29 -5.84
N TRP A 654 -9.89 -6.55 -6.51
CA TRP A 654 -9.53 -5.69 -7.64
C TRP A 654 -8.70 -4.46 -7.23
N ALA A 655 -8.80 -4.00 -5.97
CA ALA A 655 -8.21 -2.75 -5.50
C ALA A 655 -6.72 -2.89 -5.17
N ARG A 656 -6.32 -4.01 -4.60
CA ARG A 656 -4.94 -4.38 -4.24
C ARG A 656 -4.04 -4.78 -5.42
N PRO A 657 -2.71 -4.73 -5.29
CA PRO A 657 -1.77 -5.37 -6.21
C PRO A 657 -1.98 -6.88 -6.30
N PRO A 658 -1.62 -7.54 -7.43
CA PRO A 658 -1.80 -8.96 -7.63
C PRO A 658 -0.72 -9.77 -6.91
N ARG A 659 -0.76 -9.79 -5.58
CA ARG A 659 -0.09 -10.79 -4.74
C ARG A 659 -1.16 -11.55 -3.98
N PHE A 660 -1.12 -12.88 -4.03
CA PHE A 660 -2.15 -13.72 -3.43
C PHE A 660 -1.57 -14.94 -2.73
N LEU A 661 -2.43 -15.56 -1.90
CA LEU A 661 -2.12 -16.61 -0.92
C LEU A 661 -1.21 -16.08 0.21
N HIS A 662 -1.26 -16.71 1.39
CA HIS A 662 -0.53 -16.29 2.61
C HIS A 662 0.96 -16.01 2.40
N HIS A 663 1.58 -16.72 1.46
CA HIS A 663 2.98 -16.62 1.10
C HIS A 663 3.29 -15.65 -0.05
N GLY A 664 2.29 -15.03 -0.70
CA GLY A 664 2.49 -14.03 -1.78
C GLY A 664 3.22 -14.52 -3.04
N ARG A 665 3.23 -15.83 -3.32
CA ARG A 665 3.86 -16.43 -4.51
C ARG A 665 3.05 -16.20 -5.79
N ALA A 666 1.71 -16.31 -5.72
CA ALA A 666 0.84 -16.08 -6.87
C ALA A 666 0.90 -14.58 -7.25
N VAL A 667 1.33 -14.30 -8.49
CA VAL A 667 1.38 -12.93 -9.05
C VAL A 667 0.19 -12.60 -9.95
N SER A 668 -0.81 -13.47 -9.99
CA SER A 668 -2.11 -13.21 -10.59
C SER A 668 -3.19 -14.10 -9.94
N LEU A 669 -4.46 -13.70 -10.04
CA LEU A 669 -5.58 -14.58 -9.64
C LEU A 669 -5.61 -15.87 -10.46
N ARG A 670 -5.00 -15.88 -11.66
CA ARG A 670 -4.97 -17.07 -12.50
C ARG A 670 -4.08 -18.15 -11.91
N GLU A 671 -2.94 -17.76 -11.36
CA GLU A 671 -2.04 -18.64 -10.61
C GLU A 671 -2.73 -19.21 -9.36
N VAL A 672 -3.65 -18.48 -8.75
CA VAL A 672 -4.46 -18.97 -7.61
C VAL A 672 -5.48 -20.04 -8.02
N VAL A 673 -6.20 -19.82 -9.13
CA VAL A 673 -7.34 -20.69 -9.52
C VAL A 673 -6.95 -21.82 -10.45
N CYS A 674 -5.89 -21.70 -11.24
CA CYS A 674 -5.52 -22.71 -12.25
C CYS A 674 -4.61 -23.80 -11.67
N THR A 675 -4.84 -25.04 -12.09
CA THR A 675 -3.93 -26.16 -11.82
C THR A 675 -2.64 -26.02 -12.64
N PRO A 676 -1.54 -26.68 -12.22
CA PRO A 676 -0.30 -26.73 -13.00
C PRO A 676 -0.55 -27.16 -14.46
N GLY A 677 -0.08 -26.36 -15.41
CA GLY A 677 -0.21 -26.65 -16.85
C GLY A 677 -1.60 -26.39 -17.46
N HIS A 678 -2.55 -25.77 -16.72
CA HIS A 678 -3.86 -25.41 -17.27
C HIS A 678 -3.76 -24.46 -18.47
N ALA A 679 -4.56 -24.69 -19.50
CA ALA A 679 -4.49 -23.96 -20.77
C ALA A 679 -4.84 -22.46 -20.69
N ALA A 680 -5.38 -21.98 -19.56
CA ALA A 680 -5.67 -20.57 -19.35
C ALA A 680 -4.43 -19.76 -18.94
N LEU A 681 -3.40 -20.39 -18.35
CA LEU A 681 -2.13 -19.76 -17.93
C LEU A 681 -1.48 -19.00 -19.11
N ARG A 682 -0.81 -17.88 -18.82
CA ARG A 682 -0.28 -16.94 -19.83
C ARG A 682 1.24 -16.73 -19.70
N PRO A 683 1.92 -16.32 -20.79
CA PRO A 683 3.28 -15.81 -20.69
C PRO A 683 3.31 -14.46 -19.95
N ARG A 684 4.31 -14.27 -19.09
CA ARG A 684 4.58 -13.00 -18.40
C ARG A 684 5.51 -12.11 -19.24
N ARG A 685 5.53 -10.80 -18.97
CA ARG A 685 6.34 -9.81 -19.73
C ARG A 685 7.86 -9.99 -19.56
N ASP A 686 8.30 -10.61 -18.48
CA ASP A 686 9.70 -10.94 -18.18
C ASP A 686 10.23 -12.18 -18.94
N GLY A 687 9.38 -12.81 -19.77
CA GLY A 687 9.70 -14.04 -20.51
C GLY A 687 9.45 -15.33 -19.72
N THR A 688 8.99 -15.24 -18.46
CA THR A 688 8.48 -16.39 -17.71
C THR A 688 7.04 -16.74 -18.11
N TYR A 689 6.46 -17.76 -17.47
CA TYR A 689 5.07 -18.16 -17.66
C TYR A 689 4.37 -18.20 -16.30
N GLU A 690 3.06 -17.91 -16.26
CA GLU A 690 2.24 -18.08 -15.06
C GLU A 690 2.27 -19.55 -14.60
N GLU A 691 2.44 -19.77 -13.30
CA GLU A 691 2.48 -21.11 -12.70
C GLU A 691 1.18 -21.34 -11.92
N GLY A 692 0.40 -22.36 -12.29
CA GLY A 692 -0.81 -22.72 -11.57
C GLY A 692 -0.49 -23.33 -10.20
N LEU A 693 -0.93 -22.67 -9.12
CA LEU A 693 -0.72 -23.08 -7.73
C LEU A 693 -1.94 -23.77 -7.11
N ASN A 694 -2.99 -24.06 -7.90
CA ASN A 694 -4.09 -24.95 -7.47
C ASN A 694 -3.61 -26.42 -7.48
N GLU A 695 -2.74 -26.74 -6.53
CA GLU A 695 -2.23 -28.07 -6.23
C GLU A 695 -1.71 -28.12 -4.80
N ARG A 696 -1.71 -29.30 -4.17
CA ARG A 696 -1.09 -29.56 -2.88
C ARG A 696 -0.20 -30.80 -2.95
N ASP A 697 1.07 -30.64 -2.60
CA ASP A 697 2.08 -31.71 -2.50
C ASP A 697 2.20 -32.54 -3.80
N GLY A 698 1.99 -31.91 -4.97
CA GLY A 698 1.98 -32.51 -6.30
C GLY A 698 0.60 -33.01 -6.76
N ILE A 699 -0.45 -32.87 -5.94
CA ILE A 699 -1.83 -33.27 -6.25
C ILE A 699 -2.58 -32.05 -6.78
N PRO A 700 -2.92 -31.97 -8.09
CA PRO A 700 -3.64 -30.82 -8.64
C PRO A 700 -5.10 -30.77 -8.20
N ASP A 701 -5.72 -29.59 -8.35
CA ASP A 701 -7.17 -29.36 -8.22
C ASP A 701 -7.72 -29.47 -6.79
N THR A 702 -6.89 -29.12 -5.81
CA THR A 702 -7.16 -29.19 -4.36
C THR A 702 -7.79 -27.92 -3.77
N HIS A 703 -7.65 -26.78 -4.46
CA HIS A 703 -8.18 -25.47 -4.10
C HIS A 703 -9.29 -25.04 -5.08
N GLY A 704 -10.43 -25.71 -4.94
CA GLY A 704 -11.52 -25.63 -5.91
C GLY A 704 -11.25 -26.50 -7.14
N VAL A 705 -12.29 -27.16 -7.66
CA VAL A 705 -12.14 -28.16 -8.73
C VAL A 705 -12.28 -27.44 -10.09
N THR A 706 -11.27 -26.66 -10.47
CA THR A 706 -11.27 -25.77 -11.64
C THR A 706 -10.66 -26.39 -12.90
N SER A 707 -9.94 -27.52 -12.78
CA SER A 707 -9.21 -28.16 -13.88
C SER A 707 -10.06 -28.46 -15.12
N HIS A 708 -11.36 -28.64 -14.93
CA HIS A 708 -12.34 -28.94 -15.97
C HIS A 708 -12.88 -27.72 -16.73
N LEU A 709 -12.58 -26.49 -16.25
CA LEU A 709 -13.06 -25.25 -16.84
C LEU A 709 -12.27 -24.88 -18.11
N THR A 710 -12.96 -24.37 -19.12
CA THR A 710 -12.34 -23.81 -20.32
C THR A 710 -11.63 -22.49 -20.03
N VAL A 711 -10.76 -22.05 -20.95
CA VAL A 711 -10.07 -20.75 -20.85
C VAL A 711 -11.05 -19.59 -20.66
N TRP A 712 -12.19 -19.60 -21.38
CA TRP A 712 -13.20 -18.55 -21.28
C TRP A 712 -13.96 -18.59 -19.93
N GLU A 713 -14.27 -19.78 -19.43
CA GLU A 713 -14.88 -19.95 -18.10
C GLU A 713 -13.94 -19.46 -16.98
N ILE A 714 -12.62 -19.68 -17.12
CA ILE A 714 -11.63 -19.07 -16.23
C ILE A 714 -11.65 -17.54 -16.34
N GLU A 715 -11.65 -16.92 -17.53
CA GLU A 715 -11.73 -15.45 -17.64
C GLU A 715 -13.01 -14.90 -16.98
N CYS A 716 -14.14 -15.59 -17.15
CA CYS A 716 -15.41 -15.24 -16.51
C CYS A 716 -15.32 -15.33 -14.98
N LEU A 717 -14.78 -16.43 -14.44
CA LEU A 717 -14.54 -16.60 -13.00
C LEU A 717 -13.61 -15.51 -12.45
N LEU A 718 -12.53 -15.19 -13.16
CA LEU A 718 -11.58 -14.14 -12.78
C LEU A 718 -12.21 -12.74 -12.79
N ARG A 719 -13.09 -12.43 -13.74
CA ARG A 719 -13.89 -11.20 -13.73
C ARG A 719 -14.83 -11.14 -12.53
N PHE A 720 -15.56 -12.22 -12.25
CA PHE A 720 -16.41 -12.28 -11.07
C PHE A 720 -15.63 -12.06 -9.78
N LEU A 721 -14.47 -12.71 -9.60
CA LEU A 721 -13.61 -12.51 -8.43
C LEU A 721 -13.14 -11.06 -8.26
N ARG A 722 -12.97 -10.30 -9.36
CA ARG A 722 -12.69 -8.86 -9.29
C ARG A 722 -13.94 -8.01 -9.07
N SER A 723 -15.11 -8.44 -9.55
CA SER A 723 -16.39 -7.75 -9.32
C SER A 723 -16.96 -7.94 -7.91
N ILE A 724 -16.32 -8.72 -7.04
CA ILE A 724 -16.70 -8.79 -5.62
C ILE A 724 -16.28 -7.48 -4.95
N GLU A 725 -17.26 -6.62 -4.67
CA GLU A 725 -17.11 -5.44 -3.81
C GLU A 725 -16.76 -5.83 -2.39
#